data_AF-A0A7M3MI88-F1
#
_entry.id   AF-A0A7M3MI88-F1
#
_cell.length_a   1.000
_cell.length_b   1.000
_cell.length_c   1.000
_cell.angle_alpha   90.00
_cell.angle_beta   90.00
_cell.angle_gamma   90.00
#
_symmetry.space_group_name_H-M   'P 1'
#
loop_
_entity.id
_entity.type
_entity.pdbx_description
1 polymer ?
#
loop_
_entity_poly.entity_id
_entity_poly.type
_entity_poly.pdbx_seq_one_letter_code
_entity_poly.pdbx_strand_id
1 'polypeptide(L)'
;MIMLSVNISTREELKNYWLKNYLSSTANYDKAATMKVREELIPIAEGLGFEDWWRYLKAMEDYTLGSNLSEERLQDFMDWALEGAAQVDEWLLAHGLLCLGSQKGENGNVAGALFDYDMLLLRFRGHKDCNIQVVVAKTLTNVFSYVCDLGESLVIWKMLQEIDIDQGVEGYLEEFRIMESDCDDSQIQVVHARMLYNAICEDFRFNYKLIGENHLKELRELALKNEKDDIYAELATALFVACDGTYDEFKIITQNVYLQELRDLADDRNEERIWEELAKALTNAIYFTKQDALPEAEKCLAEVRKIYKHVGSETILQSLCYSLVNMAIIYEAAEDLFLAYDYFMEALAILDEKLTGEKDFYEQVFINTKRLFNKLRSQVDSDNGQKRKRLKSFKSRTKRTTNSLPLRTGIIRHLDDCINDTNKTKKTKKTFLDSMEKRKERVKRFLDPNGRFKKDASVLMVLRQWNSYTPIIVDGEESDRGGGYFIRHKNLGLVIDPGYNFIELFHKAGAKIADITHIAISHAHDDHTAQLEQLMTMLYQYNKQNNMDHEKDSTKKITLLLNHSSLKKFSGFSWYRGCPYIKKLIALNAFDSENAQTIELEKGSGFSLTVLPAYHDDLFTTDYAIGIGICLDYGDITRRLVFTADTGLYPTEFDSKGHSIKHSNEYGEESRVNDAEDEGVNRRYPLEFQSKKVDLLIPHLGSVKEYEFSLPKMEREESKSEKLSSDRYSMPLFYSNHLGLRGTAVVIKEIQPKAVILSEFGAELKGLRMEIVDLLSEALSRAIDNDQLPFIIPGDPGLVYDIRKCSFLCHEDGQFYDPVELELREGDEERILLIMKGSRCASAKRLDNTLSWLVNGDKPSVSFEPLDIPYFDCEL
;
A
#
# COMPACT_ATOMS: atom_id res chain seq x y z
N MET A 1 -36.73 -7.44 -50.03
CA MET A 1 -36.01 -6.70 -51.09
C MET A 1 -36.61 -5.30 -51.25
N ILE A 2 -36.42 -4.44 -50.27
CA ILE A 2 -36.48 -2.98 -50.46
C ILE A 2 -35.02 -2.57 -50.35
N MET A 3 -34.29 -2.51 -51.46
CA MET A 3 -32.99 -1.85 -51.48
C MET A 3 -33.30 -0.36 -51.30
N LEU A 4 -33.10 0.15 -50.08
CA LEU A 4 -33.02 1.59 -49.88
C LEU A 4 -31.83 2.07 -50.71
N SER A 5 -32.10 2.95 -51.67
CA SER A 5 -31.13 3.50 -52.61
C SER A 5 -30.23 4.51 -51.91
N VAL A 6 -29.37 4.06 -51.01
CA VAL A 6 -28.30 4.90 -50.49
C VAL A 6 -27.27 5.02 -51.61
N ASN A 7 -27.24 6.18 -52.26
CA ASN A 7 -26.32 6.44 -53.37
C ASN A 7 -24.94 6.81 -52.82
N ILE A 8 -24.16 5.79 -52.42
CA ILE A 8 -22.77 5.92 -52.00
C ILE A 8 -21.89 5.50 -53.17
N SER A 9 -20.96 6.36 -53.56
CA SER A 9 -20.04 6.15 -54.69
C SER A 9 -18.57 6.37 -54.32
N THR A 10 -18.30 6.99 -53.16
CA THR A 10 -16.95 7.30 -52.67
C THR A 10 -16.72 6.79 -51.25
N ARG A 11 -15.45 6.61 -50.86
CA ARG A 11 -15.06 6.27 -49.49
C ARG A 11 -15.53 7.32 -48.48
N GLU A 12 -15.47 8.58 -48.86
CA GLU A 12 -15.88 9.70 -48.01
C GLU A 12 -17.41 9.72 -47.77
N GLU A 13 -18.22 9.43 -48.80
CA GLU A 13 -19.67 9.25 -48.64
C GLU A 13 -20.01 8.07 -47.73
N LEU A 14 -19.24 6.98 -47.83
CA LEU A 14 -19.40 5.80 -46.99
C LEU A 14 -19.03 6.10 -45.54
N LYS A 15 -17.89 6.78 -45.30
CA LYS A 15 -17.46 7.28 -43.99
C LYS A 15 -18.52 8.17 -43.37
N ASN A 16 -19.01 9.17 -44.10
CA ASN A 16 -20.03 10.09 -43.61
C ASN A 16 -21.36 9.40 -43.32
N TYR A 17 -21.75 8.39 -44.11
CA TYR A 17 -22.93 7.57 -43.82
C TYR A 17 -22.74 6.76 -42.54
N TRP A 18 -21.57 6.14 -42.36
CA TRP A 18 -21.23 5.44 -41.12
C TRP A 18 -21.29 6.40 -39.94
N LEU A 19 -20.49 7.48 -39.95
CA LEU A 19 -20.43 8.48 -38.87
C LEU A 19 -21.81 9.01 -38.51
N LYS A 20 -22.64 9.38 -39.50
CA LYS A 20 -23.98 9.92 -39.26
C LYS A 20 -24.91 8.95 -38.54
N ASN A 21 -24.87 7.66 -38.88
CA ASN A 21 -25.80 6.67 -38.34
C ASN A 21 -25.23 5.89 -37.14
N TYR A 22 -23.91 5.90 -36.99
CA TYR A 22 -23.18 5.24 -35.91
C TYR A 22 -22.97 6.18 -34.72
N LEU A 23 -22.45 7.39 -34.96
CA LEU A 23 -22.11 8.34 -33.89
C LEU A 23 -23.32 9.04 -33.29
N SER A 24 -24.48 9.08 -33.97
CA SER A 24 -25.70 9.66 -33.38
C SER A 24 -26.29 8.83 -32.22
N SER A 25 -25.69 7.68 -31.88
CA SER A 25 -26.11 6.80 -30.77
C SER A 25 -25.29 7.01 -29.47
N THR A 26 -24.64 8.17 -29.32
CA THR A 26 -23.60 8.51 -28.33
C THR A 26 -23.83 8.11 -26.86
N ALA A 27 -25.06 7.87 -26.41
CA ALA A 27 -25.34 7.54 -25.01
C ALA A 27 -25.28 6.05 -24.68
N ASN A 28 -25.50 5.15 -25.64
CA ASN A 28 -25.43 3.69 -25.47
C ASN A 28 -25.25 3.10 -26.86
N TYR A 29 -24.19 2.31 -27.09
CA TYR A 29 -23.98 1.57 -28.34
C TYR A 29 -25.28 0.87 -28.75
N ASP A 30 -26.04 1.47 -29.67
CA ASP A 30 -27.24 0.84 -30.18
C ASP A 30 -26.75 -0.25 -31.15
N LYS A 31 -26.54 -1.43 -30.58
CA LYS A 31 -26.07 -2.62 -31.30
C LYS A 31 -26.99 -2.91 -32.47
N ALA A 32 -28.30 -2.69 -32.34
CA ALA A 32 -29.26 -2.94 -33.41
C ALA A 32 -29.14 -1.91 -34.55
N ALA A 33 -28.99 -0.62 -34.24
CA ALA A 33 -28.73 0.40 -35.24
C ALA A 33 -27.39 0.18 -35.96
N THR A 34 -26.34 -0.17 -35.21
CA THR A 34 -25.01 -0.47 -35.75
C THR A 34 -25.05 -1.67 -36.69
N MET A 35 -25.71 -2.77 -36.28
CA MET A 35 -25.89 -3.96 -37.12
C MET A 35 -26.61 -3.61 -38.43
N LYS A 36 -27.67 -2.80 -38.36
CA LYS A 36 -28.44 -2.41 -39.53
C LYS A 36 -27.62 -1.58 -40.52
N VAL A 37 -26.89 -0.57 -40.04
CA VAL A 37 -26.03 0.29 -40.89
C VAL A 37 -24.92 -0.55 -41.54
N ARG A 38 -24.31 -1.47 -40.78
CA ARG A 38 -23.29 -2.38 -41.29
C ARG A 38 -23.84 -3.29 -42.40
N GLU A 39 -24.99 -3.93 -42.19
CA GLU A 39 -25.63 -4.82 -43.18
C GLU A 39 -25.95 -4.09 -44.50
N GLU A 40 -26.27 -2.80 -44.42
CA GLU A 40 -26.47 -1.94 -45.59
C GLU A 40 -25.15 -1.64 -46.33
N LEU A 41 -24.05 -1.39 -45.60
CA LEU A 41 -22.79 -0.93 -46.18
C LEU A 41 -21.87 -2.05 -46.71
N ILE A 42 -21.90 -3.27 -46.17
CA ILE A 42 -21.08 -4.39 -46.64
C ILE A 42 -21.21 -4.63 -48.16
N PRO A 43 -22.43 -4.83 -48.72
CA PRO A 43 -22.56 -5.09 -50.16
C PRO A 43 -22.19 -3.87 -51.03
N ILE A 44 -22.30 -2.66 -50.48
CA ILE A 44 -21.89 -1.42 -51.16
C ILE A 44 -20.36 -1.35 -51.25
N ALA A 45 -19.65 -1.58 -50.14
CA ALA A 45 -18.19 -1.59 -50.10
C ALA A 45 -17.60 -2.66 -51.02
N GLU A 46 -18.19 -3.87 -51.03
CA GLU A 46 -17.81 -4.96 -51.93
C GLU A 46 -18.03 -4.59 -53.40
N GLY A 47 -19.20 -4.05 -53.74
CA GLY A 47 -19.55 -3.67 -55.11
C GLY A 47 -18.70 -2.53 -55.68
N LEU A 48 -18.20 -1.64 -54.83
CA LEU A 48 -17.32 -0.53 -55.20
C LEU A 48 -15.82 -0.89 -55.17
N GLY A 49 -15.46 -2.09 -54.70
CA GLY A 49 -14.06 -2.51 -54.56
C GLY A 49 -13.30 -1.79 -53.44
N PHE A 50 -14.00 -1.32 -52.40
CA PHE A 50 -13.39 -0.73 -51.21
C PHE A 50 -13.02 -1.85 -50.22
N GLU A 51 -11.95 -2.58 -50.54
CA GLU A 51 -11.52 -3.77 -49.78
C GLU A 51 -11.25 -3.44 -48.29
N ASP A 52 -10.66 -2.28 -48.01
CA ASP A 52 -10.44 -1.74 -46.67
C ASP A 52 -11.73 -1.64 -45.86
N TRP A 53 -12.75 -0.98 -46.42
CA TRP A 53 -14.06 -0.84 -45.79
C TRP A 53 -14.79 -2.17 -45.65
N TRP A 54 -14.74 -3.02 -46.67
CA TRP A 54 -15.40 -4.33 -46.62
C TRP A 54 -14.82 -5.21 -45.52
N ARG A 55 -13.49 -5.29 -45.39
CA ARG A 55 -12.81 -6.06 -44.32
C ARG A 55 -13.13 -5.50 -42.94
N TYR A 56 -13.06 -4.18 -42.77
CA TYR A 56 -13.40 -3.51 -41.52
C TYR A 56 -14.86 -3.80 -41.10
N LEU A 57 -15.82 -3.61 -42.01
CA LEU A 57 -17.24 -3.85 -41.72
C LEU A 57 -17.50 -5.33 -41.40
N LYS A 58 -16.74 -6.25 -41.98
CA LYS A 58 -16.79 -7.69 -41.67
C LYS A 58 -16.18 -8.02 -40.31
N ALA A 59 -15.10 -7.35 -39.91
CA ALA A 59 -14.54 -7.49 -38.55
C ALA A 59 -15.53 -6.98 -37.50
N MET A 60 -16.24 -5.88 -37.79
CA MET A 60 -17.32 -5.34 -36.94
C MET A 60 -18.60 -6.19 -36.93
N GLU A 61 -18.67 -7.30 -37.69
CA GLU A 61 -19.84 -8.19 -37.72
C GLU A 61 -20.09 -8.85 -36.36
N ASP A 62 -19.01 -9.29 -35.71
CA ASP A 62 -19.05 -10.07 -34.47
C ASP A 62 -18.93 -9.17 -33.23
N TYR A 63 -18.39 -7.95 -33.37
CA TYR A 63 -18.27 -6.97 -32.28
C TYR A 63 -19.64 -6.63 -31.67
N THR A 64 -20.67 -6.50 -32.51
CA THR A 64 -22.04 -6.25 -32.05
C THR A 64 -22.65 -7.41 -31.27
N LEU A 65 -22.11 -8.62 -31.41
CA LEU A 65 -22.61 -9.83 -30.74
C LEU A 65 -21.87 -10.13 -29.43
N GLY A 66 -20.80 -9.40 -29.09
CA GLY A 66 -20.04 -9.59 -27.86
C GLY A 66 -19.37 -10.97 -27.75
N SER A 67 -19.05 -11.59 -28.88
CA SER A 67 -18.37 -12.89 -28.93
C SER A 67 -16.86 -12.73 -29.02
N ASN A 68 -16.07 -13.60 -28.40
CA ASN A 68 -14.59 -13.61 -28.53
C ASN A 68 -14.07 -13.61 -29.98
N LEU A 69 -14.90 -14.02 -30.95
CA LEU A 69 -14.58 -13.95 -32.39
C LEU A 69 -14.39 -12.50 -32.90
N SER A 70 -14.95 -11.49 -32.22
CA SER A 70 -14.79 -10.09 -32.60
C SER A 70 -13.36 -9.60 -32.44
N GLU A 71 -12.67 -10.04 -31.37
CA GLU A 71 -11.27 -9.70 -31.10
C GLU A 71 -10.36 -10.27 -32.20
N GLU A 72 -10.52 -11.56 -32.53
CA GLU A 72 -9.72 -12.25 -33.56
C GLU A 72 -9.88 -11.58 -34.92
N ARG A 73 -11.11 -11.25 -35.34
CA ARG A 73 -11.35 -10.60 -36.63
C ARG A 73 -10.89 -9.15 -36.70
N LEU A 74 -10.99 -8.40 -35.60
CA LEU A 74 -10.43 -7.05 -35.53
C LEU A 74 -8.90 -7.11 -35.58
N GLN A 75 -8.28 -8.07 -34.91
CA GLN A 75 -6.84 -8.32 -34.99
C GLN A 75 -6.44 -8.70 -36.42
N ASP A 76 -7.16 -9.61 -37.09
CA ASP A 76 -6.93 -9.98 -38.50
C ASP A 76 -7.01 -8.77 -39.44
N PHE A 77 -7.99 -7.88 -39.22
CA PHE A 77 -8.09 -6.63 -40.00
C PHE A 77 -6.88 -5.72 -39.75
N MET A 78 -6.46 -5.56 -38.49
CA MET A 78 -5.31 -4.73 -38.12
C MET A 78 -4.00 -5.29 -38.69
N ASP A 79 -3.79 -6.60 -38.61
CA ASP A 79 -2.60 -7.26 -39.16
C ASP A 79 -2.55 -7.08 -40.68
N TRP A 80 -3.67 -7.32 -41.39
CA TRP A 80 -3.77 -7.07 -42.83
C TRP A 80 -3.49 -5.61 -43.20
N ALA A 81 -4.02 -4.66 -42.42
CA ALA A 81 -3.86 -3.24 -42.69
C ALA A 81 -2.42 -2.76 -42.43
N LEU A 82 -1.72 -3.36 -41.46
CA LEU A 82 -0.33 -3.04 -41.10
C LEU A 82 0.70 -3.71 -42.03
N GLU A 83 0.40 -4.87 -42.62
CA GLU A 83 1.26 -5.57 -43.58
C GLU A 83 1.40 -4.84 -44.94
N GLY A 84 0.69 -3.72 -45.14
CA GLY A 84 0.90 -2.82 -46.28
C GLY A 84 0.31 -3.32 -47.61
N ALA A 85 -0.64 -4.26 -47.56
CA ALA A 85 -1.26 -4.84 -48.74
C ALA A 85 -2.17 -3.86 -49.52
N ALA A 86 -2.63 -2.75 -48.91
CA ALA A 86 -3.43 -1.72 -49.55
C ALA A 86 -3.29 -0.34 -48.84
N GLN A 87 -3.64 0.74 -49.54
CA GLN A 87 -3.82 2.06 -48.93
C GLN A 87 -5.12 2.05 -48.11
N VAL A 88 -5.01 1.84 -46.80
CA VAL A 88 -6.15 1.84 -45.86
C VAL A 88 -6.47 3.27 -45.43
N ASP A 89 -7.75 3.60 -45.37
CA ASP A 89 -8.22 4.86 -44.79
C ASP A 89 -7.76 5.01 -43.32
N GLU A 90 -7.09 6.11 -43.00
CA GLU A 90 -6.53 6.36 -41.67
C GLU A 90 -7.59 6.37 -40.56
N TRP A 91 -8.82 6.77 -40.88
CA TRP A 91 -9.92 6.74 -39.94
C TRP A 91 -10.31 5.30 -39.58
N LEU A 92 -10.28 4.36 -40.54
CA LEU A 92 -10.54 2.94 -40.29
C LEU A 92 -9.48 2.31 -39.38
N LEU A 93 -8.21 2.68 -39.58
CA LEU A 93 -7.12 2.24 -38.71
C LEU A 93 -7.29 2.76 -37.28
N ALA A 94 -7.55 4.07 -37.13
CA ALA A 94 -7.77 4.66 -35.82
C ALA A 94 -8.98 4.02 -35.11
N HIS A 95 -10.12 3.89 -35.80
CA HIS A 95 -11.32 3.32 -35.21
C HIS A 95 -11.19 1.82 -34.94
N GLY A 96 -10.48 1.07 -35.80
CA GLY A 96 -10.17 -0.34 -35.59
C GLY A 96 -9.38 -0.59 -34.31
N LEU A 97 -8.33 0.21 -34.06
CA LEU A 97 -7.55 0.15 -32.81
C LEU A 97 -8.40 0.47 -31.58
N LEU A 98 -9.26 1.50 -31.65
CA LEU A 98 -10.18 1.85 -30.54
C LEU A 98 -11.11 0.67 -30.21
N CYS A 99 -11.71 0.04 -31.22
CA CYS A 99 -12.61 -1.10 -31.04
C CYS A 99 -11.87 -2.34 -30.52
N LEU A 100 -10.68 -2.63 -31.05
CA LEU A 100 -9.86 -3.76 -30.61
C LEU A 100 -9.44 -3.61 -29.14
N GLY A 101 -8.96 -2.42 -28.76
CA GLY A 101 -8.62 -2.12 -27.38
C GLY A 101 -9.83 -2.24 -26.44
N SER A 102 -10.99 -1.74 -26.87
CA SER A 102 -12.25 -1.86 -26.09
C SER A 102 -12.64 -3.32 -25.89
N GLN A 103 -12.59 -4.14 -26.96
CA GLN A 103 -12.94 -5.55 -26.89
C GLN A 103 -11.99 -6.35 -25.99
N LYS A 104 -10.67 -6.12 -26.10
CA LYS A 104 -9.68 -6.77 -25.24
C LYS A 104 -9.92 -6.43 -23.77
N GLY A 105 -10.24 -5.17 -23.49
CA GLY A 105 -10.55 -4.73 -22.14
C GLY A 105 -11.83 -5.36 -21.59
N GLU A 106 -12.90 -5.45 -22.37
CA GLU A 106 -14.14 -6.18 -22.01
C GLU A 106 -13.88 -7.68 -21.74
N ASN A 107 -12.94 -8.28 -22.48
CA ASN A 107 -12.51 -9.67 -22.30
C ASN A 107 -11.53 -9.86 -21.11
N GLY A 108 -11.20 -8.79 -20.38
CA GLY A 108 -10.27 -8.80 -19.25
C GLY A 108 -8.78 -8.75 -19.64
N ASN A 109 -8.45 -8.62 -20.92
CA ASN A 109 -7.09 -8.43 -21.42
C ASN A 109 -6.69 -6.94 -21.40
N VAL A 110 -6.55 -6.40 -20.19
CA VAL A 110 -6.24 -4.97 -19.96
C VAL A 110 -4.91 -4.56 -20.59
N ALA A 111 -3.86 -5.37 -20.48
CA ALA A 111 -2.55 -5.06 -21.06
C ALA A 111 -2.60 -4.97 -22.59
N GLY A 112 -3.33 -5.90 -23.23
CA GLY A 112 -3.56 -5.85 -24.67
C GLY A 112 -4.39 -4.63 -25.09
N ALA A 113 -5.38 -4.25 -24.29
CA ALA A 113 -6.18 -3.05 -24.53
C ALA A 113 -5.33 -1.77 -24.51
N LEU A 114 -4.49 -1.61 -23.46
CA LEU A 114 -3.58 -0.47 -23.34
C LEU A 114 -2.58 -0.41 -24.49
N PHE A 115 -2.04 -1.56 -24.91
CA PHE A 115 -1.13 -1.62 -26.07
C PHE A 115 -1.80 -1.09 -27.36
N ASP A 116 -3.04 -1.47 -27.65
CA ASP A 116 -3.74 -1.00 -28.85
C ASP A 116 -4.09 0.49 -28.76
N TYR A 117 -4.43 0.98 -27.57
CA TYR A 117 -4.64 2.40 -27.32
C TYR A 117 -3.36 3.21 -27.49
N ASP A 118 -2.22 2.75 -26.97
CA ASP A 118 -0.92 3.41 -27.16
C ASP A 118 -0.54 3.48 -28.63
N MET A 119 -0.77 2.40 -29.39
CA MET A 119 -0.54 2.37 -30.83
C MET A 119 -1.41 3.42 -31.56
N LEU A 120 -2.65 3.61 -31.14
CA LEU A 120 -3.55 4.63 -31.68
C LEU A 120 -3.04 6.03 -31.35
N LEU A 121 -2.71 6.29 -30.09
CA LEU A 121 -2.23 7.60 -29.62
C LEU A 121 -0.90 7.97 -30.30
N LEU A 122 0.06 7.04 -30.35
CA LEU A 122 1.37 7.23 -31.00
C LEU A 122 1.21 7.64 -32.48
N ARG A 123 0.21 7.08 -33.16
CA ARG A 123 0.02 7.29 -34.61
C ARG A 123 -0.85 8.50 -34.95
N PHE A 124 -1.87 8.79 -34.15
CA PHE A 124 -2.95 9.71 -34.53
C PHE A 124 -3.11 10.94 -33.62
N ARG A 125 -2.29 11.07 -32.56
CA ARG A 125 -2.29 12.28 -31.72
C ARG A 125 -1.90 13.52 -32.54
N GLY A 126 -2.71 14.58 -32.46
CA GLY A 126 -2.51 15.82 -33.24
C GLY A 126 -2.83 15.71 -34.74
N HIS A 127 -3.54 14.66 -35.15
CA HIS A 127 -3.99 14.49 -36.54
C HIS A 127 -4.98 15.59 -36.97
N LYS A 128 -4.92 16.01 -38.24
CA LYS A 128 -5.70 17.16 -38.75
C LYS A 128 -7.18 16.86 -39.05
N ASP A 129 -7.53 15.58 -39.24
CA ASP A 129 -8.93 15.16 -39.43
C ASP A 129 -9.63 15.13 -38.06
N CYS A 130 -10.64 15.97 -37.89
CA CYS A 130 -11.46 16.05 -36.67
C CYS A 130 -12.11 14.71 -36.30
N ASN A 131 -12.52 13.88 -37.28
CA ASN A 131 -13.11 12.57 -36.97
C ASN A 131 -12.10 11.60 -36.36
N ILE A 132 -10.81 11.74 -36.70
CA ILE A 132 -9.73 10.98 -36.07
C ILE A 132 -9.45 11.55 -34.69
N GLN A 133 -9.47 12.87 -34.50
CA GLN A 133 -9.33 13.47 -33.16
C GLN A 133 -10.46 13.05 -32.20
N VAL A 134 -11.69 12.87 -32.68
CA VAL A 134 -12.77 12.27 -31.87
C VAL A 134 -12.44 10.85 -31.42
N VAL A 135 -11.80 10.04 -32.28
CA VAL A 135 -11.38 8.68 -31.94
C VAL A 135 -10.23 8.69 -30.92
N VAL A 136 -9.26 9.60 -31.08
CA VAL A 136 -8.17 9.83 -30.10
C VAL A 136 -8.74 10.26 -28.75
N ALA A 137 -9.67 11.21 -28.74
CA ALA A 137 -10.35 11.67 -27.54
C ALA A 137 -11.05 10.51 -26.80
N LYS A 138 -11.83 9.68 -27.50
CA LYS A 138 -12.46 8.49 -26.90
C LYS A 138 -11.43 7.50 -26.35
N THR A 139 -10.30 7.35 -27.02
CA THR A 139 -9.19 6.50 -26.58
C THR A 139 -8.62 6.99 -25.26
N LEU A 140 -8.35 8.29 -25.13
CA LEU A 140 -7.88 8.90 -23.88
C LEU A 140 -8.87 8.69 -22.73
N THR A 141 -10.18 8.83 -23.00
CA THR A 141 -11.21 8.55 -21.99
C THR A 141 -11.20 7.08 -21.55
N ASN A 142 -11.07 6.13 -22.48
CA ASN A 142 -11.02 4.70 -22.14
C ASN A 142 -9.75 4.35 -21.36
N VAL A 143 -8.59 4.85 -21.79
CA VAL A 143 -7.32 4.69 -21.07
C VAL A 143 -7.46 5.23 -19.65
N PHE A 144 -8.03 6.42 -19.49
CA PHE A 144 -8.28 7.02 -18.18
C PHE A 144 -9.16 6.11 -17.31
N SER A 145 -10.30 5.63 -17.82
CA SER A 145 -11.17 4.73 -17.09
C SER A 145 -10.46 3.45 -16.63
N TYR A 146 -9.67 2.82 -17.51
CA TYR A 146 -8.86 1.66 -17.12
C TYR A 146 -7.83 2.03 -16.04
N VAL A 147 -7.12 3.15 -16.18
CA VAL A 147 -6.14 3.61 -15.19
C VAL A 147 -6.79 3.81 -13.82
N CYS A 148 -7.99 4.39 -13.77
CA CYS A 148 -8.75 4.60 -12.54
C CYS A 148 -9.20 3.28 -11.91
N ASP A 149 -9.75 2.35 -12.70
CA ASP A 149 -10.17 1.02 -12.22
C ASP A 149 -8.98 0.19 -11.72
N LEU A 150 -7.81 0.36 -12.32
CA LEU A 150 -6.57 -0.34 -11.95
C LEU A 150 -5.83 0.34 -10.80
N GLY A 151 -6.16 1.60 -10.48
CA GLY A 151 -5.57 2.40 -9.40
C GLY A 151 -5.77 1.82 -7.99
N GLU A 152 -6.63 0.81 -7.83
CA GLU A 152 -6.73 0.02 -6.60
C GLU A 152 -5.62 -1.06 -6.47
N SER A 153 -4.84 -1.31 -7.53
CA SER A 153 -3.74 -2.27 -7.59
C SER A 153 -2.39 -1.58 -7.79
N LEU A 154 -1.60 -1.51 -6.71
CA LEU A 154 -0.25 -0.89 -6.65
C LEU A 154 0.73 -1.40 -7.72
N VAL A 155 0.51 -2.60 -8.27
CA VAL A 155 1.37 -3.26 -9.27
C VAL A 155 1.17 -2.66 -10.67
N ILE A 156 -0.04 -2.21 -10.99
CA ILE A 156 -0.38 -1.74 -12.34
C ILE A 156 -0.03 -0.25 -12.49
N TRP A 157 -0.12 0.50 -11.39
CA TRP A 157 0.38 1.88 -11.34
C TRP A 157 1.88 1.98 -11.66
N LYS A 158 2.67 0.96 -11.30
CA LYS A 158 4.09 0.83 -11.72
C LYS A 158 4.26 0.58 -13.23
N MET A 159 3.40 -0.24 -13.84
CA MET A 159 3.45 -0.47 -15.30
C MET A 159 3.09 0.80 -16.08
N LEU A 160 2.15 1.61 -15.57
CA LEU A 160 1.78 2.88 -16.19
C LEU A 160 2.91 3.93 -16.13
N GLN A 161 3.77 3.89 -15.09
CA GLN A 161 4.98 4.71 -15.01
C GLN A 161 6.05 4.32 -16.04
N GLU A 162 6.06 3.07 -16.51
CA GLU A 162 7.00 2.59 -17.53
C GLU A 162 6.57 2.95 -18.96
N ILE A 163 5.30 3.30 -19.18
CA ILE A 163 4.71 3.64 -20.49
C ILE A 163 4.86 5.15 -20.82
N ASP A 164 5.58 5.94 -20.01
CA ASP A 164 5.74 7.39 -20.21
C ASP A 164 4.39 8.15 -20.21
N ILE A 165 3.38 7.58 -19.53
CA ILE A 165 2.13 8.26 -19.19
C ILE A 165 2.39 9.10 -17.93
N ASP A 166 3.35 10.02 -18.02
CA ASP A 166 3.77 10.90 -16.92
C ASP A 166 2.74 12.01 -16.63
N GLN A 167 1.65 12.02 -17.39
CA GLN A 167 0.56 12.95 -17.30
C GLN A 167 -0.53 12.35 -16.42
N GLY A 168 -0.59 12.75 -15.15
CA GLY A 168 -1.76 12.50 -14.30
C GLY A 168 -3.06 13.06 -14.92
N VAL A 169 -4.18 12.98 -14.21
CA VAL A 169 -5.51 13.45 -14.68
C VAL A 169 -5.47 14.79 -15.42
N GLU A 170 -4.68 15.75 -14.93
CA GLU A 170 -4.52 17.07 -15.54
C GLU A 170 -3.85 17.07 -16.91
N GLY A 171 -2.90 16.17 -17.19
CA GLY A 171 -2.28 16.14 -18.51
C GLY A 171 -3.23 15.58 -19.57
N TYR A 172 -4.03 14.57 -19.22
CA TYR A 172 -5.15 14.15 -20.07
C TYR A 172 -6.12 15.29 -20.34
N LEU A 173 -6.55 16.02 -19.29
CA LEU A 173 -7.43 17.18 -19.46
C LEU A 173 -6.80 18.28 -20.32
N GLU A 174 -5.50 18.53 -20.18
CA GLU A 174 -4.79 19.48 -21.04
C GLU A 174 -4.79 19.05 -22.51
N GLU A 175 -4.66 17.75 -22.80
CA GLU A 175 -4.82 17.24 -24.17
C GLU A 175 -6.22 17.52 -24.72
N PHE A 176 -7.27 17.36 -23.92
CA PHE A 176 -8.63 17.70 -24.33
C PHE A 176 -8.80 19.20 -24.58
N ARG A 177 -8.22 20.06 -23.74
CA ARG A 177 -8.22 21.52 -23.94
C ARG A 177 -7.53 21.90 -25.25
N ILE A 178 -6.41 21.26 -25.58
CA ILE A 178 -5.70 21.44 -26.85
C ILE A 178 -6.57 20.96 -28.02
N MET A 179 -7.15 19.76 -27.95
CA MET A 179 -8.01 19.23 -29.01
C MET A 179 -9.24 20.11 -29.26
N GLU A 180 -9.88 20.64 -28.21
CA GLU A 180 -11.01 21.56 -28.35
C GLU A 180 -10.58 22.89 -28.99
N SER A 181 -9.34 23.35 -28.74
CA SER A 181 -8.80 24.55 -29.36
C SER A 181 -8.46 24.37 -30.85
N ASP A 182 -8.02 23.16 -31.22
CA ASP A 182 -7.60 22.82 -32.59
C ASP A 182 -8.75 22.35 -33.48
N CYS A 183 -9.83 21.82 -32.89
CA CYS A 183 -10.99 21.33 -33.60
C CYS A 183 -12.29 21.70 -32.87
N ASP A 184 -13.07 22.61 -33.46
CA ASP A 184 -14.42 23.01 -32.99
C ASP A 184 -15.48 21.96 -33.40
N ASP A 185 -15.25 20.71 -33.01
CA ASP A 185 -16.19 19.61 -33.24
C ASP A 185 -17.03 19.36 -31.99
N SER A 186 -18.33 19.19 -32.20
CA SER A 186 -19.30 19.02 -31.12
C SER A 186 -19.05 17.76 -30.29
N GLN A 187 -18.50 16.71 -30.90
CA GLN A 187 -18.24 15.45 -30.22
C GLN A 187 -17.01 15.54 -29.34
N ILE A 188 -15.97 16.28 -29.74
CA ILE A 188 -14.79 16.51 -28.89
C ILE A 188 -15.20 17.20 -27.59
N GLN A 189 -16.10 18.18 -27.66
CA GLN A 189 -16.62 18.88 -26.47
C GLN A 189 -17.43 17.94 -25.56
N VAL A 190 -18.22 17.02 -26.12
CA VAL A 190 -18.96 16.01 -25.35
C VAL A 190 -18.00 15.01 -24.69
N VAL A 191 -16.95 14.57 -25.39
CA VAL A 191 -15.94 13.67 -24.80
C VAL A 191 -15.11 14.41 -23.75
N HIS A 192 -14.79 15.69 -23.94
CA HIS A 192 -14.15 16.54 -22.93
C HIS A 192 -15.02 16.64 -21.68
N ALA A 193 -16.33 16.87 -21.83
CA ALA A 193 -17.27 16.89 -20.72
C ALA A 193 -17.29 15.56 -19.95
N ARG A 194 -17.30 14.42 -20.67
CA ARG A 194 -17.21 13.08 -20.07
C ARG A 194 -15.89 12.87 -19.33
N MET A 195 -14.78 13.36 -19.86
CA MET A 195 -13.47 13.27 -19.22
C MET A 195 -13.43 14.08 -17.91
N LEU A 196 -13.94 15.31 -17.93
CA LEU A 196 -14.09 16.14 -16.73
C LEU A 196 -14.97 15.45 -15.69
N TYR A 197 -16.08 14.84 -16.11
CA TYR A 197 -16.92 14.02 -15.23
C TYR A 197 -16.12 12.86 -14.59
N ASN A 198 -15.37 12.09 -15.38
CA ASN A 198 -14.56 10.98 -14.85
C ASN A 198 -13.50 11.48 -13.86
N ALA A 199 -12.86 12.63 -14.13
CA ALA A 199 -11.91 13.27 -13.23
C ALA A 199 -12.57 13.68 -11.89
N ILE A 200 -13.76 14.29 -11.96
CA ILE A 200 -14.57 14.66 -10.78
C ILE A 200 -14.88 13.41 -9.94
N CYS A 201 -15.27 12.30 -10.56
CA CYS A 201 -15.54 11.06 -9.83
C CYS A 201 -14.36 10.62 -8.97
N GLU A 202 -13.17 10.62 -9.55
CA GLU A 202 -11.95 10.21 -8.85
C GLU A 202 -11.58 11.20 -7.74
N ASP A 203 -11.63 12.50 -8.01
CA ASP A 203 -11.30 13.53 -7.03
C ASP A 203 -12.23 13.50 -5.80
N PHE A 204 -13.53 13.30 -6.01
CA PHE A 204 -14.47 13.17 -4.91
C PHE A 204 -14.33 11.81 -4.19
N ARG A 205 -14.00 10.72 -4.89
CA ARG A 205 -13.74 9.39 -4.29
C ARG A 205 -12.52 9.41 -3.37
N PHE A 206 -11.44 10.11 -3.75
CA PHE A 206 -10.22 10.24 -2.95
C PHE A 206 -10.19 11.46 -2.01
N ASN A 207 -11.32 12.15 -1.85
CA ASN A 207 -11.51 13.28 -0.93
C ASN A 207 -10.66 14.53 -1.29
N TYR A 208 -10.26 14.69 -2.55
CA TYR A 208 -9.58 15.87 -3.11
C TYR A 208 -10.55 16.99 -3.49
N LYS A 209 -11.40 17.40 -2.54
CA LYS A 209 -12.53 18.32 -2.78
C LYS A 209 -12.17 19.60 -3.57
N LEU A 210 -11.00 20.20 -3.31
CA LEU A 210 -10.61 21.43 -4.00
C LEU A 210 -10.36 21.21 -5.51
N ILE A 211 -9.82 20.04 -5.88
CA ILE A 211 -9.51 19.70 -7.27
C ILE A 211 -10.80 19.35 -8.01
N GLY A 212 -11.65 18.51 -7.40
CA GLY A 212 -12.96 18.18 -7.96
C GLY A 212 -13.88 19.39 -8.15
N GLU A 213 -13.81 20.39 -7.25
CA GLU A 213 -14.51 21.68 -7.46
C GLU A 213 -14.00 22.47 -8.67
N ASN A 214 -12.71 22.42 -8.96
CA ASN A 214 -12.14 23.10 -10.12
C ASN A 214 -12.59 22.43 -11.42
N HIS A 215 -12.57 21.09 -11.49
CA HIS A 215 -13.09 20.37 -12.66
C HIS A 215 -14.59 20.54 -12.83
N LEU A 216 -15.36 20.55 -11.74
CA LEU A 216 -16.80 20.81 -11.79
C LEU A 216 -17.08 22.24 -12.27
N LYS A 217 -16.25 23.22 -11.88
CA LYS A 217 -16.32 24.58 -12.41
C LYS A 217 -16.00 24.62 -13.91
N GLU A 218 -14.96 23.93 -14.35
CA GLU A 218 -14.59 23.82 -15.76
C GLU A 218 -15.73 23.18 -16.59
N LEU A 219 -16.35 22.11 -16.09
CA LEU A 219 -17.49 21.47 -16.72
C LEU A 219 -18.72 22.39 -16.84
N ARG A 220 -18.99 23.23 -15.83
CA ARG A 220 -20.03 24.28 -15.91
C ARG A 220 -19.74 25.29 -17.01
N GLU A 221 -18.50 25.77 -17.09
CA GLU A 221 -18.07 26.73 -18.12
C GLU A 221 -18.20 26.10 -19.52
N LEU A 222 -17.82 24.84 -19.68
CA LEU A 222 -17.97 24.08 -20.91
C LEU A 222 -19.44 23.90 -21.32
N ALA A 223 -20.33 23.61 -20.36
CA ALA A 223 -21.76 23.48 -20.59
C ALA A 223 -22.39 24.79 -21.05
N LEU A 224 -22.07 25.91 -20.37
CA LEU A 224 -22.54 27.24 -20.73
C LEU A 224 -22.03 27.72 -22.09
N LYS A 225 -20.79 27.38 -22.44
CA LYS A 225 -20.17 27.76 -23.72
C LYS A 225 -20.86 27.08 -24.90
N ASN A 226 -21.22 25.80 -24.75
CA ASN A 226 -21.63 24.96 -25.87
C ASN A 226 -23.14 24.72 -25.95
N GLU A 227 -23.88 24.93 -24.86
CA GLU A 227 -25.34 24.82 -24.77
C GLU A 227 -25.93 23.49 -25.27
N LYS A 228 -25.22 22.37 -25.08
CA LYS A 228 -25.62 21.03 -25.54
C LYS A 228 -26.16 20.16 -24.43
N ASP A 229 -27.26 19.48 -24.69
CA ASP A 229 -27.95 18.62 -23.72
C ASP A 229 -27.07 17.46 -23.23
N ASP A 230 -26.24 16.88 -24.09
CA ASP A 230 -25.26 15.84 -23.71
C ASP A 230 -24.25 16.35 -22.66
N ILE A 231 -23.76 17.58 -22.81
CA ILE A 231 -22.79 18.18 -21.85
C ILE A 231 -23.50 18.48 -20.53
N TYR A 232 -24.74 18.96 -20.58
CA TYR A 232 -25.55 19.16 -19.37
C TYR A 232 -25.91 17.86 -18.66
N ALA A 233 -26.07 16.76 -19.40
CA ALA A 233 -26.25 15.45 -18.82
C ALA A 233 -24.98 14.96 -18.09
N GLU A 234 -23.79 15.20 -18.64
CA GLU A 234 -22.52 14.94 -17.94
C GLU A 234 -22.38 15.83 -16.69
N LEU A 235 -22.74 17.12 -16.77
CA LEU A 235 -22.77 18.03 -15.62
C LEU A 235 -23.75 17.55 -14.54
N ALA A 236 -24.95 17.10 -14.92
CA ALA A 236 -25.94 16.55 -14.00
C ALA A 236 -25.39 15.32 -13.25
N THR A 237 -24.70 14.43 -13.98
CA THR A 237 -24.05 13.24 -13.40
C THR A 237 -22.92 13.63 -12.45
N ALA A 238 -22.12 14.64 -12.81
CA ALA A 238 -21.05 15.17 -11.96
C ALA A 238 -21.60 15.82 -10.67
N LEU A 239 -22.70 16.57 -10.76
CA LEU A 239 -23.39 17.16 -9.60
C LEU A 239 -23.99 16.10 -8.67
N PHE A 240 -24.51 15.00 -9.23
CA PHE A 240 -24.92 13.82 -8.44
C PHE A 240 -23.73 13.23 -7.67
N VAL A 241 -22.58 13.03 -8.32
CA VAL A 241 -21.37 12.51 -7.67
C VAL A 241 -20.84 13.48 -6.60
N ALA A 242 -20.89 14.79 -6.85
CA ALA A 242 -20.54 15.80 -5.84
C ALA A 242 -21.51 15.78 -4.64
N CYS A 243 -22.81 15.51 -4.85
CA CYS A 243 -23.74 15.23 -3.75
C CYS A 243 -23.28 14.01 -2.93
N ASP A 244 -22.77 12.97 -3.60
CA ASP A 244 -22.32 11.73 -2.97
C ASP A 244 -20.95 11.85 -2.27
N GLY A 245 -20.04 12.67 -2.77
CA GLY A 245 -18.71 12.85 -2.17
C GLY A 245 -18.67 13.66 -0.85
N THR A 246 -19.80 14.15 -0.34
CA THR A 246 -19.82 15.14 0.77
C THR A 246 -20.25 14.63 2.15
N TYR A 247 -20.33 13.32 2.38
CA TYR A 247 -20.96 12.70 3.57
C TYR A 247 -20.24 12.77 4.94
N ASP A 248 -19.35 13.74 5.16
CA ASP A 248 -18.81 13.96 6.51
C ASP A 248 -19.79 14.80 7.36
N GLU A 249 -19.89 14.56 8.68
CA GLU A 249 -20.93 15.11 9.58
C GLU A 249 -21.03 16.66 9.58
N PHE A 250 -20.04 17.35 9.02
CA PHE A 250 -19.94 18.81 8.92
C PHE A 250 -20.44 19.42 7.59
N LYS A 251 -20.93 18.64 6.61
CA LYS A 251 -21.08 19.10 5.21
C LYS A 251 -22.48 19.04 4.58
N ILE A 252 -23.56 18.88 5.35
CA ILE A 252 -24.96 18.94 4.87
C ILE A 252 -25.26 20.23 4.05
N ILE A 253 -24.58 21.34 4.40
CA ILE A 253 -24.74 22.61 3.67
C ILE A 253 -24.23 22.50 2.23
N THR A 254 -23.11 21.80 1.99
CA THR A 254 -22.54 21.66 0.64
C THR A 254 -23.39 20.73 -0.24
N GLN A 255 -23.89 19.61 0.31
CA GLN A 255 -24.77 18.70 -0.42
C GLN A 255 -26.04 19.42 -0.94
N ASN A 256 -26.65 20.27 -0.10
CA ASN A 256 -27.83 21.03 -0.49
C ASN A 256 -27.56 22.03 -1.63
N VAL A 257 -26.32 22.52 -1.79
CA VAL A 257 -25.95 23.43 -2.88
C VAL A 257 -25.98 22.70 -4.22
N TYR A 258 -25.31 21.55 -4.34
CA TYR A 258 -25.32 20.77 -5.60
C TYR A 258 -26.71 20.20 -5.90
N LEU A 259 -27.45 19.77 -4.86
CA LEU A 259 -28.81 19.28 -5.05
C LEU A 259 -29.75 20.39 -5.55
N GLN A 260 -29.57 21.63 -5.08
CA GLN A 260 -30.34 22.76 -5.61
C GLN A 260 -29.94 23.08 -7.05
N GLU A 261 -28.64 23.06 -7.36
CA GLU A 261 -28.16 23.27 -8.73
C GLU A 261 -28.71 22.21 -9.70
N LEU A 262 -28.77 20.96 -9.27
CA LEU A 262 -29.33 19.87 -10.06
C LEU A 262 -30.85 20.02 -10.29
N ARG A 263 -31.59 20.57 -9.32
CA ARG A 263 -33.00 20.95 -9.50
C ARG A 263 -33.15 22.04 -10.55
N ASP A 264 -32.37 23.11 -10.41
CA ASP A 264 -32.41 24.25 -11.32
C ASP A 264 -32.07 23.80 -12.76
N LEU A 265 -31.10 22.89 -12.91
CA LEU A 265 -30.72 22.32 -14.18
C LEU A 265 -31.81 21.43 -14.80
N ALA A 266 -32.46 20.59 -13.99
CA ALA A 266 -33.56 19.74 -14.44
C ALA A 266 -34.77 20.55 -14.91
N ASP A 267 -35.09 21.63 -14.20
CA ASP A 267 -36.17 22.55 -14.57
C ASP A 267 -35.84 23.36 -15.84
N ASP A 268 -34.59 23.79 -16.02
CA ASP A 268 -34.14 24.57 -17.19
C ASP A 268 -34.10 23.73 -18.48
N ARG A 269 -33.52 22.53 -18.41
CA ARG A 269 -33.25 21.70 -19.59
C ARG A 269 -34.37 20.72 -19.91
N ASN A 270 -35.09 20.25 -18.90
CA ASN A 270 -36.18 19.29 -19.02
C ASN A 270 -35.81 18.00 -19.80
N GLU A 271 -34.56 17.56 -19.64
CA GLU A 271 -34.02 16.33 -20.25
C GLU A 271 -34.19 15.13 -19.32
N GLU A 272 -34.62 13.99 -19.87
CA GLU A 272 -34.89 12.76 -19.11
C GLU A 272 -33.70 12.34 -18.24
N ARG A 273 -32.49 12.31 -18.82
CA ARG A 273 -31.26 11.92 -18.12
C ARG A 273 -30.93 12.83 -16.93
N ILE A 274 -31.26 14.12 -17.00
CA ILE A 274 -31.01 15.06 -15.90
C ILE A 274 -32.02 14.81 -14.75
N TRP A 275 -33.28 14.53 -15.09
CA TRP A 275 -34.28 14.10 -14.12
C TRP A 275 -33.92 12.79 -13.42
N GLU A 276 -33.31 11.85 -14.15
CA GLU A 276 -32.79 10.60 -13.58
C GLU A 276 -31.71 10.85 -12.53
N GLU A 277 -30.71 11.68 -12.84
CA GLU A 277 -29.66 12.05 -11.89
C GLU A 277 -30.20 12.79 -10.67
N LEU A 278 -31.19 13.68 -10.86
CA LEU A 278 -31.88 14.34 -9.74
C LEU A 278 -32.61 13.34 -8.85
N ALA A 279 -33.31 12.36 -9.42
CA ALA A 279 -34.00 11.32 -8.66
C ALA A 279 -33.01 10.45 -7.85
N LYS A 280 -31.84 10.12 -8.42
CA LYS A 280 -30.76 9.41 -7.71
C LYS A 280 -30.21 10.25 -6.55
N ALA A 281 -29.93 11.54 -6.78
CA ALA A 281 -29.41 12.45 -5.77
C ALA A 281 -30.38 12.60 -4.58
N LEU A 282 -31.68 12.75 -4.85
CA LEU A 282 -32.73 12.81 -3.82
C LEU A 282 -32.85 11.49 -3.05
N THR A 283 -32.70 10.36 -3.74
CA THR A 283 -32.72 9.02 -3.11
C THR A 283 -31.55 8.86 -2.14
N ASN A 284 -30.35 9.29 -2.51
CA ASN A 284 -29.19 9.28 -1.63
C ASN A 284 -29.38 10.24 -0.45
N ALA A 285 -29.93 11.44 -0.69
CA ALA A 285 -30.26 12.37 0.40
C ALA A 285 -31.21 11.74 1.44
N ILE A 286 -32.19 10.94 1.02
CA ILE A 286 -33.05 10.16 1.92
C ILE A 286 -32.24 9.11 2.69
N TYR A 287 -31.41 8.31 2.00
CA TYR A 287 -30.61 7.25 2.63
C TYR A 287 -29.75 7.76 3.79
N PHE A 288 -29.11 8.91 3.60
CA PHE A 288 -28.21 9.52 4.59
C PHE A 288 -28.92 10.40 5.63
N THR A 289 -30.25 10.55 5.54
CA THR A 289 -31.01 11.35 6.49
C THR A 289 -31.02 10.69 7.88
N LYS A 290 -30.50 11.40 8.88
CA LYS A 290 -30.61 11.00 10.29
C LYS A 290 -32.06 11.13 10.77
N GLN A 291 -32.43 10.37 11.80
CA GLN A 291 -33.81 10.34 12.35
C GLN A 291 -34.36 11.73 12.73
N ASP A 292 -33.51 12.68 13.09
CA ASP A 292 -33.85 14.04 13.49
C ASP A 292 -34.15 15.00 12.31
N ALA A 293 -33.93 14.57 11.07
CA ALA A 293 -34.23 15.30 9.83
C ALA A 293 -35.29 14.60 8.96
N LEU A 294 -36.20 13.84 9.59
CA LEU A 294 -37.29 13.11 8.93
C LEU A 294 -38.16 13.98 7.98
N PRO A 295 -38.52 15.24 8.31
CA PRO A 295 -39.30 16.09 7.40
C PRO A 295 -38.57 16.39 6.08
N GLU A 296 -37.24 16.43 6.07
CA GLU A 296 -36.42 16.65 4.89
C GLU A 296 -36.42 15.41 3.98
N ALA A 297 -36.33 14.20 4.55
CA ALA A 297 -36.48 12.95 3.80
C ALA A 297 -37.88 12.80 3.19
N GLU A 298 -38.94 13.16 3.92
CA GLU A 298 -40.32 13.17 3.39
C GLU A 298 -40.47 14.14 2.20
N LYS A 299 -39.83 15.32 2.25
CA LYS A 299 -39.81 16.27 1.13
C LYS A 299 -39.10 15.68 -0.08
N CYS A 300 -37.92 15.06 0.12
CA CYS A 300 -37.19 14.42 -0.97
C CYS A 300 -38.00 13.28 -1.61
N LEU A 301 -38.67 12.43 -0.81
CA LEU A 301 -39.52 11.37 -1.36
C LEU A 301 -40.71 11.93 -2.14
N ALA A 302 -41.34 13.00 -1.65
CA ALA A 302 -42.43 13.67 -2.36
C ALA A 302 -41.96 14.23 -3.72
N GLU A 303 -40.73 14.72 -3.79
CA GLU A 303 -40.10 15.21 -5.01
C GLU A 303 -39.81 14.06 -5.98
N VAL A 304 -39.20 12.95 -5.54
CA VAL A 304 -38.99 11.75 -6.38
C VAL A 304 -40.31 11.23 -6.95
N ARG A 305 -41.38 11.20 -6.16
CA ARG A 305 -42.73 10.83 -6.65
C ARG A 305 -43.25 11.80 -7.72
N LYS A 306 -42.95 13.09 -7.61
CA LYS A 306 -43.33 14.10 -8.61
C LYS A 306 -42.55 13.90 -9.91
N ILE A 307 -41.24 13.65 -9.81
CA ILE A 307 -40.37 13.38 -10.96
C ILE A 307 -40.84 12.12 -11.70
N TYR A 308 -41.15 11.04 -10.98
CA TYR A 308 -41.68 9.82 -11.59
C TYR A 308 -42.99 10.07 -12.36
N LYS A 309 -43.89 10.89 -11.82
CA LYS A 309 -45.14 11.25 -12.51
C LYS A 309 -44.92 12.13 -13.75
N HIS A 310 -43.83 12.91 -13.77
CA HIS A 310 -43.49 13.80 -14.88
C HIS A 310 -42.85 13.04 -16.04
N VAL A 311 -41.82 12.22 -15.76
CA VAL A 311 -40.98 11.56 -16.78
C VAL A 311 -41.39 10.10 -17.00
N GLY A 312 -41.58 9.34 -15.91
CA GLY A 312 -42.00 7.94 -15.98
C GLY A 312 -40.93 6.92 -16.42
N SER A 313 -39.64 7.29 -16.44
CA SER A 313 -38.54 6.38 -16.82
C SER A 313 -38.36 5.22 -15.83
N GLU A 314 -37.77 4.12 -16.31
CA GLU A 314 -37.46 2.95 -15.48
C GLU A 314 -36.44 3.29 -14.39
N THR A 315 -35.40 4.06 -14.72
CA THR A 315 -34.40 4.53 -13.75
C THR A 315 -35.02 5.33 -12.61
N ILE A 316 -35.97 6.22 -12.92
CA ILE A 316 -36.67 7.01 -11.89
C ILE A 316 -37.57 6.13 -11.04
N LEU A 317 -38.19 5.10 -11.63
CA LEU A 317 -38.96 4.11 -10.89
C LEU A 317 -38.09 3.33 -9.89
N GLN A 318 -36.88 2.95 -10.29
CA GLN A 318 -35.91 2.30 -9.40
C GLN A 318 -35.53 3.23 -8.23
N SER A 319 -35.22 4.50 -8.52
CA SER A 319 -34.95 5.53 -7.51
C SER A 319 -36.12 5.72 -6.54
N LEU A 320 -37.36 5.71 -7.03
CA LEU A 320 -38.57 5.76 -6.20
C LEU A 320 -38.67 4.55 -5.27
N CYS A 321 -38.45 3.34 -5.78
CA CYS A 321 -38.45 2.11 -4.97
C CYS A 321 -37.38 2.16 -3.87
N TYR A 322 -36.14 2.55 -4.19
CA TYR A 322 -35.08 2.73 -3.19
C TYR A 322 -35.44 3.79 -2.15
N SER A 323 -35.97 4.93 -2.58
CA SER A 323 -36.43 6.00 -1.68
C SER A 323 -37.48 5.51 -0.68
N LEU A 324 -38.44 4.69 -1.12
CA LEU A 324 -39.47 4.10 -0.26
C LEU A 324 -38.88 3.09 0.73
N VAL A 325 -37.95 2.24 0.30
CA VAL A 325 -37.22 1.30 1.17
C VAL A 325 -36.41 2.05 2.22
N ASN A 326 -35.67 3.09 1.82
CA ASN A 326 -34.88 3.91 2.73
C ASN A 326 -35.77 4.60 3.77
N MET A 327 -36.92 5.15 3.35
CA MET A 327 -37.91 5.71 4.28
C MET A 327 -38.42 4.67 5.26
N ALA A 328 -38.71 3.46 4.79
CA ALA A 328 -39.17 2.39 5.65
C ALA A 328 -38.11 1.97 6.70
N ILE A 329 -36.83 1.95 6.34
CA ILE A 329 -35.71 1.74 7.26
C ILE A 329 -35.63 2.85 8.33
N ILE A 330 -35.78 4.12 7.90
CA ILE A 330 -35.77 5.27 8.83
C ILE A 330 -36.91 5.15 9.86
N TYR A 331 -38.12 4.82 9.42
CA TYR A 331 -39.27 4.63 10.33
C TYR A 331 -39.17 3.38 11.19
N GLU A 332 -38.59 2.27 10.69
CA GLU A 332 -38.28 1.10 11.53
C GLU A 332 -37.35 1.51 12.66
N ALA A 333 -36.28 2.24 12.34
CA ALA A 333 -35.32 2.71 13.33
C ALA A 333 -35.96 3.69 14.33
N ALA A 334 -36.95 4.49 13.89
CA ALA A 334 -37.71 5.40 14.74
C ALA A 334 -38.83 4.70 15.55
N GLU A 335 -38.92 3.37 15.47
CA GLU A 335 -39.92 2.50 16.10
C GLU A 335 -41.37 2.76 15.64
N ASP A 336 -41.59 3.45 14.51
CA ASP A 336 -42.90 3.56 13.87
C ASP A 336 -43.08 2.44 12.84
N LEU A 337 -43.24 1.22 13.35
CA LEU A 337 -43.33 0.00 12.54
C LEU A 337 -44.52 0.00 11.57
N PHE A 338 -45.58 0.79 11.84
CA PHE A 338 -46.73 0.90 10.96
C PHE A 338 -46.40 1.73 9.72
N LEU A 339 -45.75 2.88 9.92
CA LEU A 339 -45.37 3.74 8.80
C LEU A 339 -44.22 3.12 8.00
N ALA A 340 -43.28 2.43 8.67
CA ALA A 340 -42.30 1.59 8.00
C ALA A 340 -42.96 0.52 7.12
N TYR A 341 -43.98 -0.15 7.64
CA TYR A 341 -44.75 -1.15 6.90
C TYR A 341 -45.48 -0.55 5.69
N ASP A 342 -46.09 0.62 5.83
CA ASP A 342 -46.81 1.29 4.73
C ASP A 342 -45.86 1.64 3.56
N TYR A 343 -44.68 2.19 3.85
CA TYR A 343 -43.68 2.48 2.81
C TYR A 343 -43.13 1.21 2.13
N PHE A 344 -42.94 0.12 2.88
CA PHE A 344 -42.56 -1.17 2.29
C PHE A 344 -43.66 -1.75 1.38
N MET A 345 -44.92 -1.63 1.79
CA MET A 345 -46.06 -2.09 0.98
C MET A 345 -46.19 -1.29 -0.31
N GLU A 346 -45.94 0.02 -0.25
CA GLU A 346 -45.90 0.87 -1.44
C GLU A 346 -44.78 0.46 -2.40
N ALA A 347 -43.56 0.23 -1.89
CA ALA A 347 -42.45 -0.26 -2.70
C ALA A 347 -42.78 -1.61 -3.36
N LEU A 348 -43.33 -2.56 -2.60
CA LEU A 348 -43.73 -3.87 -3.14
C LEU A 348 -44.83 -3.77 -4.20
N ALA A 349 -45.82 -2.91 -4.02
CA ALA A 349 -46.89 -2.72 -4.99
C ALA A 349 -46.35 -2.18 -6.33
N ILE A 350 -45.39 -1.27 -6.28
CA ILE A 350 -44.72 -0.72 -7.47
C ILE A 350 -43.90 -1.81 -8.19
N LEU A 351 -43.18 -2.65 -7.45
CA LEU A 351 -42.40 -3.75 -8.03
C LEU A 351 -43.31 -4.82 -8.67
N ASP A 352 -44.44 -5.15 -8.03
CA ASP A 352 -45.40 -6.18 -8.47
C ASP A 352 -46.14 -5.78 -9.77
N GLU A 353 -46.35 -4.47 -10.00
CA GLU A 353 -47.02 -3.96 -11.20
C GLU A 353 -46.10 -3.94 -12.45
N LYS A 354 -44.77 -3.98 -12.29
CA LYS A 354 -43.79 -3.74 -13.36
C LYS A 354 -42.81 -4.89 -13.65
N LEU A 355 -42.88 -6.00 -12.91
CA LEU A 355 -42.00 -7.18 -12.96
C LEU A 355 -42.09 -8.06 -14.25
N THR A 356 -42.13 -7.45 -15.44
CA THR A 356 -42.18 -8.18 -16.72
C THR A 356 -40.93 -8.07 -17.60
N GLY A 357 -39.94 -7.24 -17.24
CA GLY A 357 -38.78 -6.92 -18.09
C GLY A 357 -37.44 -7.51 -17.66
N GLU A 358 -36.95 -7.19 -16.45
CA GLU A 358 -35.62 -7.61 -15.97
C GLU A 358 -35.71 -8.35 -14.63
N LYS A 359 -35.27 -9.61 -14.58
CA LYS A 359 -35.47 -10.48 -13.40
C LYS A 359 -34.50 -10.19 -12.26
N ASP A 360 -33.22 -9.96 -12.54
CA ASP A 360 -32.18 -10.09 -11.52
C ASP A 360 -32.13 -8.91 -10.53
N PHE A 361 -32.31 -7.67 -11.01
CA PHE A 361 -32.32 -6.47 -10.16
C PHE A 361 -33.56 -6.40 -9.26
N TYR A 362 -34.74 -6.54 -9.87
CA TYR A 362 -36.01 -6.51 -9.14
C TYR A 362 -36.10 -7.66 -8.14
N GLU A 363 -35.55 -8.83 -8.44
CA GLU A 363 -35.50 -9.97 -7.53
C GLU A 363 -34.64 -9.69 -6.28
N GLN A 364 -33.49 -9.01 -6.41
CA GLN A 364 -32.64 -8.69 -5.26
C GLN A 364 -33.27 -7.62 -4.34
N VAL A 365 -33.83 -6.55 -4.91
CA VAL A 365 -34.57 -5.52 -4.16
C VAL A 365 -35.81 -6.12 -3.52
N PHE A 366 -36.52 -6.98 -4.23
CA PHE A 366 -37.69 -7.71 -3.73
C PHE A 366 -37.34 -8.69 -2.60
N ILE A 367 -36.25 -9.46 -2.71
CA ILE A 367 -35.79 -10.39 -1.66
C ILE A 367 -35.43 -9.63 -0.39
N ASN A 368 -34.66 -8.54 -0.51
CA ASN A 368 -34.25 -7.71 0.63
C ASN A 368 -35.46 -7.04 1.29
N THR A 369 -36.36 -6.48 0.47
CA THR A 369 -37.62 -5.86 0.91
C THR A 369 -38.53 -6.88 1.60
N LYS A 370 -38.71 -8.07 1.02
CA LYS A 370 -39.56 -9.15 1.56
C LYS A 370 -39.00 -9.75 2.85
N ARG A 371 -37.67 -9.87 2.97
CA ARG A 371 -37.01 -10.32 4.20
C ARG A 371 -37.25 -9.34 5.35
N LEU A 372 -37.07 -8.05 5.09
CA LEU A 372 -37.27 -7.00 6.09
C LEU A 372 -38.76 -6.84 6.44
N PHE A 373 -39.63 -6.93 5.44
CA PHE A 373 -41.08 -6.99 5.60
C PHE A 373 -41.53 -8.16 6.48
N ASN A 374 -41.02 -9.38 6.25
CA ASN A 374 -41.39 -10.55 7.06
C ASN A 374 -40.96 -10.40 8.53
N LYS A 375 -39.80 -9.77 8.77
CA LYS A 375 -39.34 -9.41 10.12
C LYS A 375 -40.30 -8.41 10.77
N LEU A 376 -40.63 -7.32 10.10
CA LEU A 376 -41.53 -6.28 10.61
C LEU A 376 -42.95 -6.81 10.84
N ARG A 377 -43.49 -7.57 9.90
CA ARG A 377 -44.80 -8.22 10.00
C ARG A 377 -44.88 -9.13 11.22
N SER A 378 -43.87 -9.95 11.47
CA SER A 378 -43.83 -10.82 12.66
C SER A 378 -43.84 -10.03 13.97
N GLN A 379 -43.20 -8.85 13.99
CA GLN A 379 -43.17 -7.94 15.14
C GLN A 379 -44.53 -7.24 15.34
N VAL A 380 -45.14 -6.73 14.27
CA VAL A 380 -46.46 -6.07 14.30
C VAL A 380 -47.58 -7.07 14.67
N ASP A 381 -47.53 -8.29 14.13
CA ASP A 381 -48.48 -9.36 14.43
C ASP A 381 -48.36 -9.84 15.90
N SER A 382 -47.16 -9.75 16.49
CA SER A 382 -46.93 -10.08 17.91
C SER A 382 -47.41 -9.01 18.92
N ASP A 383 -47.56 -7.75 18.51
CA ASP A 383 -47.90 -6.60 19.40
C ASP A 383 -49.42 -6.28 19.44
N ASN A 384 -50.26 -7.12 18.80
CA ASN A 384 -51.66 -6.77 18.44
C ASN A 384 -52.75 -6.99 19.53
N GLY A 385 -52.40 -7.19 20.80
CA GLY A 385 -53.40 -7.45 21.86
C GLY A 385 -53.77 -6.27 22.76
N GLN A 386 -52.79 -5.57 23.34
CA GLN A 386 -53.04 -4.71 24.51
C GLN A 386 -52.62 -3.24 24.38
N LYS A 387 -51.83 -2.86 23.37
CA LYS A 387 -51.41 -1.46 23.18
C LYS A 387 -52.38 -0.60 22.37
N ARG A 388 -53.30 -1.18 21.60
CA ARG A 388 -54.28 -0.44 20.76
C ARG A 388 -55.23 0.47 21.58
N LYS A 389 -55.46 0.16 22.87
CA LYS A 389 -56.18 1.04 23.82
C LYS A 389 -55.29 2.07 24.52
N ARG A 390 -53.99 1.79 24.69
CA ARG A 390 -53.03 2.74 25.28
C ARG A 390 -52.58 3.82 24.29
N LEU A 391 -52.51 3.52 22.99
CA LEU A 391 -52.03 4.47 21.97
C LEU A 391 -53.03 5.61 21.68
N LYS A 392 -54.35 5.36 21.75
CA LYS A 392 -55.36 6.43 21.70
C LYS A 392 -55.34 7.35 22.94
N SER A 393 -54.82 6.86 24.08
CA SER A 393 -54.57 7.68 25.28
C SER A 393 -53.18 8.32 25.33
N PHE A 394 -52.28 7.96 24.39
CA PHE A 394 -50.92 8.49 24.32
C PHE A 394 -50.83 9.74 23.44
N LYS A 395 -51.67 9.83 22.39
CA LYS A 395 -51.81 11.05 21.56
C LYS A 395 -52.25 12.30 22.34
N SER A 396 -52.78 12.16 23.57
CA SER A 396 -53.12 13.29 24.44
C SER A 396 -52.06 13.60 25.51
N ARG A 397 -50.94 12.86 25.58
CA ARG A 397 -49.95 13.01 26.68
C ARG A 397 -48.49 13.19 26.28
N THR A 398 -48.11 13.07 25.01
CA THR A 398 -46.74 13.39 24.56
C THR A 398 -46.71 14.60 23.65
N LYS A 399 -47.08 15.76 24.23
CA LYS A 399 -46.65 17.08 23.76
C LYS A 399 -45.49 17.63 24.61
N ARG A 400 -44.84 16.78 25.40
CA ARG A 400 -43.70 17.16 26.24
C ARG A 400 -42.70 16.00 26.34
N THR A 401 -41.43 16.41 26.32
CA THR A 401 -40.17 15.67 26.48
C THR A 401 -39.72 14.80 25.32
N THR A 402 -39.27 15.49 24.27
CA THR A 402 -38.13 15.07 23.45
C THR A 402 -36.87 15.09 24.30
N ASN A 403 -36.47 13.93 24.80
CA ASN A 403 -35.11 13.68 25.25
C ASN A 403 -34.74 12.31 24.68
N SER A 404 -33.68 12.24 23.90
CA SER A 404 -33.05 11.03 23.34
C SER A 404 -32.35 10.16 24.40
N LEU A 405 -32.55 10.47 25.68
CA LEU A 405 -32.01 9.70 26.81
C LEU A 405 -32.59 8.27 26.91
N PRO A 406 -33.91 8.00 26.82
CA PRO A 406 -34.50 6.73 27.25
C PRO A 406 -34.07 5.47 26.50
N LEU A 407 -33.78 5.55 25.19
CA LEU A 407 -33.37 4.38 24.40
C LEU A 407 -31.90 4.00 24.68
N ARG A 408 -31.02 5.02 24.77
CA ARG A 408 -29.66 4.85 25.30
C ARG A 408 -29.71 4.36 26.74
N THR A 409 -30.59 4.91 27.57
CA THR A 409 -30.81 4.43 28.95
C THR A 409 -31.30 3.00 28.98
N GLY A 410 -32.07 2.51 28.00
CA GLY A 410 -32.52 1.12 27.93
C GLY A 410 -31.38 0.13 27.68
N ILE A 411 -30.55 0.38 26.65
CA ILE A 411 -29.37 -0.43 26.35
C ILE A 411 -28.32 -0.30 27.45
N ILE A 412 -28.05 0.92 27.93
CA ILE A 412 -27.13 1.17 29.06
C ILE A 412 -27.64 0.46 30.30
N ARG A 413 -28.95 0.49 30.59
CA ARG A 413 -29.52 -0.23 31.74
C ARG A 413 -29.41 -1.74 31.55
N HIS A 414 -29.61 -2.27 30.35
CA HIS A 414 -29.44 -3.70 30.10
C HIS A 414 -27.98 -4.14 30.23
N LEU A 415 -27.05 -3.31 29.75
CA LEU A 415 -25.62 -3.50 29.93
C LEU A 415 -25.23 -3.38 31.41
N ASP A 416 -25.78 -2.41 32.14
CA ASP A 416 -25.59 -2.21 33.58
C ASP A 416 -26.16 -3.41 34.35
N ASP A 417 -27.33 -3.92 33.98
CA ASP A 417 -27.93 -5.11 34.55
C ASP A 417 -27.00 -6.32 34.31
N CYS A 418 -26.47 -6.50 33.09
CA CYS A 418 -25.49 -7.55 32.78
C CYS A 418 -24.14 -7.39 33.51
N ILE A 419 -23.65 -6.16 33.67
CA ILE A 419 -22.40 -5.84 34.38
C ILE A 419 -22.56 -6.02 35.90
N ASN A 420 -23.76 -5.76 36.43
CA ASN A 420 -24.06 -5.76 37.86
C ASN A 420 -24.68 -7.07 38.36
N ASP A 421 -25.20 -7.94 37.48
CA ASP A 421 -25.79 -9.23 37.86
C ASP A 421 -24.71 -10.31 38.11
N THR A 422 -24.83 -10.97 39.27
CA THR A 422 -24.05 -12.08 39.85
C THR A 422 -22.62 -11.85 40.37
N ASN A 423 -22.30 -12.59 41.45
CA ASN A 423 -20.96 -12.69 42.07
C ASN A 423 -19.86 -13.20 41.11
N LYS A 424 -20.23 -13.83 39.98
CA LYS A 424 -19.29 -14.30 38.95
C LYS A 424 -18.73 -13.12 38.14
N THR A 425 -19.55 -12.11 37.88
CA THR A 425 -19.22 -10.90 37.10
C THR A 425 -18.30 -9.95 37.86
N LYS A 426 -18.37 -9.90 39.21
CA LYS A 426 -17.43 -9.10 40.03
C LYS A 426 -15.98 -9.56 39.93
N LYS A 427 -15.73 -10.88 39.94
CA LYS A 427 -14.38 -11.44 39.79
C LYS A 427 -13.84 -11.20 38.38
N THR A 428 -14.68 -11.39 37.35
CA THR A 428 -14.32 -11.12 35.94
C THR A 428 -14.08 -9.63 35.69
N LYS A 429 -14.92 -8.74 36.21
CA LYS A 429 -14.76 -7.27 36.12
C LYS A 429 -13.48 -6.79 36.78
N LYS A 430 -13.18 -7.27 37.99
CA LYS A 430 -11.92 -6.96 38.67
C LYS A 430 -10.72 -7.42 37.84
N THR A 431 -10.74 -8.68 37.38
CA THR A 431 -9.66 -9.23 36.54
C THR A 431 -9.48 -8.44 35.24
N PHE A 432 -10.57 -8.01 34.61
CA PHE A 432 -10.57 -7.21 33.39
C PHE A 432 -9.99 -5.81 33.61
N LEU A 433 -10.47 -5.09 34.63
CA LEU A 433 -9.97 -3.75 34.98
C LEU A 433 -8.52 -3.79 35.44
N ASP A 434 -8.13 -4.77 36.27
CA ASP A 434 -6.75 -4.97 36.70
C ASP A 434 -5.84 -5.23 35.48
N SER A 435 -6.31 -6.00 34.49
CA SER A 435 -5.55 -6.25 33.25
C SER A 435 -5.45 -5.01 32.36
N MET A 436 -6.51 -4.21 32.26
CA MET A 436 -6.47 -2.93 31.53
C MET A 436 -5.51 -1.95 32.18
N GLU A 437 -5.56 -1.81 33.51
CA GLU A 437 -4.69 -0.87 34.23
C GLU A 437 -3.23 -1.29 34.13
N LYS A 438 -2.91 -2.58 34.31
CA LYS A 438 -1.55 -3.11 34.07
C LYS A 438 -1.04 -2.82 32.66
N ARG A 439 -1.90 -2.96 31.63
CA ARG A 439 -1.52 -2.61 30.24
C ARG A 439 -1.28 -1.12 30.06
N LYS A 440 -2.13 -0.26 30.63
CA LYS A 440 -1.97 1.20 30.60
C LYS A 440 -0.68 1.62 31.30
N GLU A 441 -0.39 1.08 32.48
CA GLU A 441 0.84 1.36 33.20
C GLU A 441 2.08 0.94 32.42
N ARG A 442 2.06 -0.24 31.78
CA ARG A 442 3.15 -0.71 30.93
C ARG A 442 3.43 0.26 29.78
N VAL A 443 2.38 0.69 29.07
CA VAL A 443 2.51 1.71 28.01
C VAL A 443 3.05 3.03 28.57
N LYS A 444 2.50 3.49 29.71
CA LYS A 444 2.94 4.72 30.36
C LYS A 444 4.43 4.71 30.71
N ARG A 445 4.95 3.58 31.20
CA ARG A 445 6.38 3.38 31.53
C ARG A 445 7.27 3.39 30.30
N PHE A 446 6.82 2.82 29.18
CA PHE A 446 7.56 2.87 27.91
C PHE A 446 7.62 4.28 27.31
N LEU A 447 6.56 5.08 27.53
CA LEU A 447 6.44 6.47 27.10
C LEU A 447 6.96 7.48 28.15
N ASP A 448 7.65 7.01 29.18
CA ASP A 448 8.21 7.87 30.22
C ASP A 448 9.39 8.71 29.67
N PRO A 449 9.46 10.02 29.96
CA PRO A 449 10.44 10.93 29.36
C PRO A 449 11.85 10.77 29.93
N ASN A 450 11.98 10.12 31.09
CA ASN A 450 13.28 9.86 31.70
C ASN A 450 13.84 8.55 31.14
N GLY A 451 14.80 8.67 30.22
CA GLY A 451 15.62 7.55 29.79
C GLY A 451 16.28 6.86 30.97
N ARG A 452 16.60 5.58 30.82
CA ARG A 452 17.26 4.80 31.88
C ARG A 452 18.77 4.70 31.71
N PHE A 453 19.26 5.02 30.51
CA PHE A 453 20.68 4.94 30.21
C PHE A 453 21.45 6.03 30.94
N LYS A 454 22.60 5.64 31.51
CA LYS A 454 23.57 6.62 32.01
C LYS A 454 23.95 7.60 30.90
N LYS A 455 24.22 8.85 31.29
CA LYS A 455 24.55 9.93 30.33
C LYS A 455 25.81 9.68 29.51
N ASP A 456 26.73 8.87 30.02
CA ASP A 456 27.99 8.49 29.39
C ASP A 456 27.97 7.07 28.80
N ALA A 457 26.81 6.40 28.83
CA ALA A 457 26.66 5.05 28.30
C ALA A 457 27.07 5.00 26.81
N SER A 458 27.83 3.97 26.46
CA SER A 458 28.27 3.73 25.09
C SER A 458 28.22 2.26 24.74
N VAL A 459 27.04 1.77 24.34
CA VAL A 459 26.77 0.35 24.14
C VAL A 459 26.04 0.09 22.83
N LEU A 460 26.31 -1.06 22.23
CA LEU A 460 25.50 -1.68 21.18
C LEU A 460 24.63 -2.77 21.82
N MET A 461 23.33 -2.73 21.56
CA MET A 461 22.38 -3.79 21.88
C MET A 461 21.99 -4.52 20.60
N VAL A 462 22.20 -5.84 20.59
CA VAL A 462 21.69 -6.71 19.53
C VAL A 462 20.27 -7.07 19.91
N LEU A 463 19.33 -6.65 19.08
CA LEU A 463 17.90 -6.90 19.23
C LEU A 463 17.37 -7.67 18.02
N ARG A 464 18.24 -8.36 17.28
CA ARG A 464 17.94 -9.11 16.06
C ARG A 464 18.25 -10.59 16.29
N GLN A 465 17.34 -11.46 15.86
CA GLN A 465 17.52 -12.92 15.91
C GLN A 465 17.59 -13.52 14.51
N TRP A 466 16.55 -13.34 13.70
CA TRP A 466 16.45 -13.87 12.33
C TRP A 466 16.35 -12.75 11.30
N ASN A 467 16.78 -13.02 10.06
CA ASN A 467 16.47 -12.18 8.90
C ASN A 467 15.39 -12.84 8.02
N SER A 468 15.06 -12.19 6.90
CA SER A 468 14.14 -12.65 5.85
C SER A 468 12.64 -12.40 6.12
N TYR A 469 11.81 -12.80 5.17
CA TYR A 469 10.35 -12.74 5.20
C TYR A 469 9.71 -13.80 6.11
N THR A 470 10.47 -14.80 6.58
CA THR A 470 9.92 -15.91 7.37
C THR A 470 9.22 -15.50 8.67
N PRO A 471 9.61 -14.42 9.40
CA PRO A 471 8.81 -13.86 10.49
C PRO A 471 7.37 -13.49 10.13
N ILE A 472 7.04 -13.33 8.83
CA ILE A 472 5.68 -13.08 8.33
C ILE A 472 4.82 -14.35 8.47
N ILE A 473 5.40 -15.53 8.30
CA ILE A 473 4.70 -16.80 8.29
C ILE A 473 4.67 -17.34 9.72
N VAL A 474 3.54 -17.12 10.41
CA VAL A 474 3.31 -17.67 11.75
C VAL A 474 2.95 -19.16 11.63
N ASP A 475 3.90 -20.06 11.88
CA ASP A 475 3.71 -21.51 11.81
C ASP A 475 3.10 -22.12 13.10
N GLY A 476 2.83 -21.28 14.11
CA GLY A 476 2.10 -21.65 15.32
C GLY A 476 2.96 -22.20 16.45
N GLU A 477 4.25 -22.47 16.23
CA GLU A 477 5.22 -22.90 17.25
C GLU A 477 6.43 -21.96 17.27
N GLU A 478 6.44 -21.03 18.23
CA GLU A 478 7.43 -19.97 18.42
C GLU A 478 7.44 -18.89 17.31
N SER A 479 7.59 -17.64 17.72
CA SER A 479 7.63 -16.52 16.76
C SER A 479 9.06 -16.40 16.27
N ASP A 480 9.30 -16.63 14.99
CA ASP A 480 10.53 -16.17 14.34
C ASP A 480 10.63 -14.65 14.53
N ARG A 481 11.39 -14.22 15.53
CA ARG A 481 11.54 -12.79 15.85
C ARG A 481 12.55 -12.20 14.88
N GLY A 482 12.16 -11.15 14.16
CA GLY A 482 13.09 -10.35 13.37
C GLY A 482 13.99 -9.51 14.28
N GLY A 483 13.86 -8.19 14.20
CA GLY A 483 14.36 -7.27 15.20
C GLY A 483 15.15 -6.12 14.60
N GLY A 484 16.30 -5.79 15.19
CA GLY A 484 17.18 -4.71 14.72
C GLY A 484 18.34 -4.47 15.68
N TYR A 485 18.95 -3.30 15.60
CA TYR A 485 20.06 -2.91 16.48
C TYR A 485 19.79 -1.57 17.13
N PHE A 486 20.35 -1.37 18.31
CA PHE A 486 20.32 -0.09 18.99
C PHE A 486 21.70 0.29 19.53
N ILE A 487 22.19 1.46 19.14
CA ILE A 487 23.43 2.03 19.66
C ILE A 487 23.09 3.21 20.56
N ARG A 488 23.47 3.10 21.83
CA ARG A 488 23.49 4.21 22.77
C ARG A 488 24.91 4.78 22.79
N HIS A 489 25.07 6.08 22.59
CA HIS A 489 26.35 6.77 22.83
C HIS A 489 26.10 8.15 23.41
N LYS A 490 26.59 8.37 24.64
CA LYS A 490 26.32 9.58 25.43
C LYS A 490 24.83 9.81 25.54
N ASN A 491 24.32 10.92 25.00
CA ASN A 491 22.89 11.26 24.97
C ASN A 491 22.18 10.93 23.64
N LEU A 492 22.85 10.29 22.69
CA LEU A 492 22.28 9.89 21.41
C LEU A 492 21.90 8.40 21.42
N GLY A 493 20.81 8.06 20.73
CA GLY A 493 20.37 6.69 20.50
C GLY A 493 20.04 6.50 19.04
N LEU A 494 20.77 5.61 18.37
CA LEU A 494 20.58 5.25 16.97
C LEU A 494 19.94 3.87 16.90
N VAL A 495 18.74 3.80 16.34
CA VAL A 495 18.13 2.54 15.89
C VAL A 495 18.62 2.23 14.48
N ILE A 496 18.96 0.98 14.21
CA ILE A 496 19.31 0.50 12.88
C ILE A 496 18.37 -0.66 12.53
N ASP A 497 17.71 -0.57 11.39
CA ASP A 497 16.86 -1.59 10.78
C ASP A 497 15.78 -2.16 11.74
N PRO A 498 14.80 -1.33 12.17
CA PRO A 498 13.70 -1.77 13.04
C PRO A 498 12.69 -2.64 12.27
N GLY A 499 13.03 -3.91 12.10
CA GLY A 499 12.16 -4.96 11.56
C GLY A 499 11.14 -5.51 12.55
N TYR A 500 10.62 -6.69 12.24
CA TYR A 500 9.60 -7.37 13.05
C TYR A 500 10.00 -7.50 14.53
N ASN A 501 9.07 -7.24 15.45
CA ASN A 501 9.25 -7.32 16.90
C ASN A 501 10.30 -6.38 17.54
N PHE A 502 10.94 -5.47 16.79
CA PHE A 502 11.93 -4.53 17.32
C PHE A 502 11.50 -3.81 18.62
N ILE A 503 10.35 -3.12 18.65
CA ILE A 503 9.75 -2.38 19.78
C ILE A 503 9.60 -3.29 21.01
N GLU A 504 9.17 -4.54 20.81
CA GLU A 504 9.00 -5.49 21.90
C GLU A 504 10.36 -5.85 22.51
N LEU A 505 11.35 -6.17 21.67
CA LEU A 505 12.71 -6.49 22.08
C LEU A 505 13.42 -5.29 22.71
N PHE A 506 13.25 -4.11 22.13
CA PHE A 506 13.76 -2.83 22.62
C PHE A 506 13.20 -2.51 24.01
N HIS A 507 11.89 -2.68 24.20
CA HIS A 507 11.26 -2.52 25.50
C HIS A 507 11.73 -3.58 26.51
N LYS A 508 11.83 -4.86 26.12
CA LYS A 508 12.35 -5.95 26.97
C LYS A 508 13.81 -5.74 27.38
N ALA A 509 14.62 -5.10 26.53
CA ALA A 509 15.99 -4.71 26.83
C ALA A 509 16.10 -3.53 27.82
N GLY A 510 14.96 -2.99 28.28
CA GLY A 510 14.92 -1.89 29.25
C GLY A 510 14.90 -0.50 28.64
N ALA A 511 14.95 -0.38 27.32
CA ALA A 511 14.98 0.89 26.61
C ALA A 511 13.57 1.48 26.38
N LYS A 512 13.51 2.78 26.13
CA LYS A 512 12.27 3.57 26.00
C LYS A 512 12.27 4.40 24.73
N ILE A 513 11.09 4.85 24.30
CA ILE A 513 10.95 5.80 23.18
C ILE A 513 11.81 7.05 23.40
N ALA A 514 11.91 7.54 24.65
CA ALA A 514 12.74 8.67 25.02
C ALA A 514 14.21 8.52 24.61
N ASP A 515 14.73 7.29 24.53
CA ASP A 515 16.14 7.00 24.24
C ASP A 515 16.48 7.10 22.75
N ILE A 516 15.49 7.05 21.85
CA ILE A 516 15.68 7.09 20.40
C ILE A 516 15.85 8.54 19.93
N THR A 517 16.95 8.86 19.26
CA THR A 517 17.17 10.17 18.63
C THR A 517 17.30 10.07 17.11
N HIS A 518 17.79 8.93 16.61
CA HIS A 518 18.02 8.67 15.21
C HIS A 518 17.50 7.28 14.84
N ILE A 519 17.03 7.12 13.60
CA ILE A 519 16.72 5.82 13.01
C ILE A 519 17.41 5.76 11.65
N ALA A 520 18.23 4.74 11.43
CA ALA A 520 18.86 4.45 10.14
C ALA A 520 18.27 3.17 9.54
N ILE A 521 18.09 3.15 8.23
CA ILE A 521 17.62 1.98 7.49
C ILE A 521 18.59 1.68 6.34
N SER A 522 19.11 0.46 6.30
CA SER A 522 20.04 -0.04 5.29
C SER A 522 19.36 -0.28 3.94
N HIS A 523 18.20 -0.93 3.94
CA HIS A 523 17.39 -1.21 2.76
C HIS A 523 15.92 -1.49 3.12
N ALA A 524 15.05 -1.59 2.12
CA ALA A 524 13.59 -1.51 2.24
C ALA A 524 12.85 -2.85 2.31
N HIS A 525 13.54 -3.94 2.68
CA HIS A 525 12.87 -5.19 3.07
C HIS A 525 12.12 -5.04 4.40
N ASP A 526 11.04 -5.80 4.56
CA ASP A 526 10.16 -5.66 5.73
C ASP A 526 10.86 -6.03 7.03
N ASP A 527 11.75 -7.02 7.01
CA ASP A 527 12.54 -7.41 8.18
C ASP A 527 13.59 -6.35 8.58
N HIS A 528 13.73 -5.25 7.84
CA HIS A 528 14.52 -4.07 8.22
C HIS A 528 13.64 -2.84 8.53
N THR A 529 12.36 -2.86 8.15
CA THR A 529 11.51 -1.65 8.13
C THR A 529 10.14 -1.78 8.78
N ALA A 530 9.69 -2.99 9.09
CA ALA A 530 8.33 -3.31 9.51
C ALA A 530 7.86 -2.59 10.77
N GLN A 531 8.76 -2.05 11.59
CA GLN A 531 8.42 -1.32 12.81
C GLN A 531 8.71 0.17 12.80
N LEU A 532 9.07 0.74 11.64
CA LEU A 532 9.26 2.19 11.52
C LEU A 532 7.95 2.96 11.79
N GLU A 533 6.84 2.58 11.17
CA GLU A 533 5.56 3.30 11.30
C GLU A 533 4.99 3.20 12.73
N GLN A 534 5.14 2.05 13.37
CA GLN A 534 4.74 1.81 14.75
C GLN A 534 5.61 2.64 15.70
N LEU A 535 6.92 2.78 15.43
CA LEU A 535 7.78 3.70 16.18
C LEU A 535 7.31 5.16 16.03
N MET A 536 6.90 5.59 14.82
CA MET A 536 6.31 6.92 14.60
C MET A 536 5.03 7.11 15.41
N THR A 537 4.18 6.09 15.48
CA THR A 537 2.95 6.10 16.29
C THR A 537 3.27 6.16 17.79
N MET A 538 4.29 5.44 18.27
CA MET A 538 4.72 5.51 19.66
C MET A 538 5.34 6.86 20.02
N LEU A 539 6.07 7.49 19.10
CA LEU A 539 6.57 8.85 19.26
C LEU A 539 5.44 9.88 19.34
N TYR A 540 4.38 9.72 18.54
CA TYR A 540 3.15 10.52 18.67
C TYR A 540 2.53 10.39 20.07
N GLN A 541 2.32 9.15 20.55
CA GLN A 541 1.75 8.92 21.88
C GLN A 541 2.64 9.44 23.00
N TYR A 542 3.96 9.35 22.85
CA TYR A 542 4.93 9.91 23.78
C TYR A 542 4.74 11.43 23.94
N ASN A 543 4.67 12.17 22.82
CA ASN A 543 4.53 13.62 22.85
C ASN A 543 3.17 14.05 23.43
N LYS A 544 2.10 13.33 23.08
CA LYS A 544 0.76 13.52 23.63
C LYS A 544 0.71 13.30 25.14
N GLN A 545 1.27 12.18 25.63
CA GLN A 545 1.24 11.82 27.05
C GLN A 545 2.00 12.82 27.91
N ASN A 546 3.10 13.36 27.38
CA ASN A 546 3.96 14.28 28.11
C ASN A 546 3.59 15.76 27.89
N ASN A 547 2.39 16.04 27.36
CA ASN A 547 1.86 17.37 27.06
C ASN A 547 2.78 18.24 26.17
N MET A 548 3.62 17.60 25.35
CA MET A 548 4.54 18.30 24.47
C MET A 548 3.87 18.83 23.20
N ASP A 549 2.65 18.35 22.88
CA ASP A 549 1.89 18.76 21.68
C ASP A 549 1.42 20.23 21.70
N HIS A 550 1.43 20.90 22.86
CA HIS A 550 0.95 22.28 23.01
C HIS A 550 2.06 23.34 22.96
N GLU A 551 3.33 22.95 23.10
CA GLU A 551 4.50 23.83 22.97
C GLU A 551 5.40 23.31 21.84
N LYS A 552 5.33 23.93 20.66
CA LYS A 552 6.04 23.47 19.44
C LYS A 552 7.53 23.17 19.63
N ASP A 553 8.19 23.82 20.59
CA ASP A 553 9.62 23.68 20.86
C ASP A 553 9.97 22.57 21.87
N SER A 554 9.01 22.01 22.60
CA SER A 554 9.24 20.93 23.58
C SER A 554 8.94 19.53 23.03
N THR A 555 8.36 19.42 21.83
CA THR A 555 8.11 18.14 21.14
C THR A 555 9.38 17.34 20.90
N LYS A 556 9.39 16.07 21.31
CA LYS A 556 10.45 15.13 20.96
C LYS A 556 10.40 14.85 19.46
N LYS A 557 11.54 15.05 18.82
CA LYS A 557 11.75 14.82 17.39
C LYS A 557 12.87 13.83 17.16
N ILE A 558 12.78 13.06 16.08
CA ILE A 558 13.82 12.11 15.65
C ILE A 558 14.36 12.46 14.27
N THR A 559 15.62 12.12 14.01
CA THR A 559 16.20 12.20 12.67
C THR A 559 16.05 10.83 11.99
N LEU A 560 15.56 10.82 10.76
CA LEU A 560 15.48 9.62 9.93
C LEU A 560 16.63 9.64 8.90
N LEU A 561 17.39 8.55 8.82
CA LEU A 561 18.44 8.32 7.83
C LEU A 561 18.01 7.13 6.96
N LEU A 562 17.45 7.40 5.79
CA LEU A 562 16.81 6.38 4.97
C LEU A 562 17.58 6.22 3.66
N ASN A 563 17.91 4.99 3.27
CA ASN A 563 18.38 4.72 1.91
C ASN A 563 17.29 5.08 0.87
N HIS A 564 17.66 5.17 -0.39
CA HIS A 564 16.73 5.58 -1.45
C HIS A 564 15.47 4.71 -1.55
N SER A 565 15.61 3.39 -1.41
CA SER A 565 14.48 2.47 -1.43
C SER A 565 13.53 2.70 -0.25
N SER A 566 14.07 2.92 0.95
CA SER A 566 13.26 3.23 2.13
C SER A 566 12.60 4.59 2.03
N LEU A 567 13.27 5.58 1.42
CA LEU A 567 12.63 6.87 1.11
C LEU A 567 11.46 6.71 0.15
N LYS A 568 11.57 5.85 -0.87
CA LYS A 568 10.46 5.53 -1.77
C LYS A 568 9.32 4.85 -1.02
N LYS A 569 9.62 3.80 -0.25
CA LYS A 569 8.66 3.04 0.58
C LYS A 569 7.89 3.93 1.55
N PHE A 570 8.60 4.86 2.19
CA PHE A 570 8.04 5.78 3.19
C PHE A 570 7.88 7.20 2.65
N SER A 571 7.71 7.35 1.34
CA SER A 571 7.56 8.66 0.68
C SER A 571 6.34 9.43 1.19
N GLY A 572 5.31 8.74 1.69
CA GLY A 572 4.21 9.35 2.44
C GLY A 572 4.67 10.26 3.60
N PHE A 573 5.79 9.95 4.26
CA PHE A 573 6.38 10.84 5.29
C PHE A 573 7.05 12.09 4.70
N SER A 574 7.52 12.03 3.46
CA SER A 574 8.25 13.13 2.80
C SER A 574 7.35 14.33 2.43
N TRP A 575 6.05 14.09 2.21
CA TRP A 575 5.06 15.13 1.91
C TRP A 575 4.67 16.00 3.12
N TYR A 576 5.07 15.59 4.34
CA TYR A 576 4.80 16.35 5.57
C TYR A 576 5.90 17.38 5.88
N ARG A 577 6.05 18.40 5.03
CA ARG A 577 6.65 19.67 5.48
C ARG A 577 5.83 20.18 6.66
N GLY A 578 6.32 19.93 7.89
CA GLY A 578 5.62 20.27 9.13
C GLY A 578 5.25 19.09 10.04
N CYS A 579 5.72 17.86 9.79
CA CYS A 579 5.57 16.77 10.76
C CYS A 579 6.20 17.18 12.11
N PRO A 580 5.43 17.29 13.20
CA PRO A 580 5.94 17.79 14.48
C PRO A 580 6.95 16.85 15.14
N TYR A 581 7.15 15.63 14.62
CA TYR A 581 7.96 14.59 15.25
C TYR A 581 9.23 14.22 14.46
N ILE A 582 9.42 14.74 13.24
CA ILE A 582 10.63 14.52 12.44
C ILE A 582 11.50 15.77 12.50
N LYS A 583 12.73 15.63 13.02
CA LYS A 583 13.73 16.71 13.11
C LYS A 583 14.34 16.96 11.73
N LYS A 584 14.80 15.88 11.09
CA LYS A 584 15.46 15.85 9.78
C LYS A 584 15.19 14.52 9.10
N LEU A 585 15.12 14.54 7.78
CA LEU A 585 15.15 13.37 6.93
C LEU A 585 16.42 13.48 6.08
N ILE A 586 17.30 12.49 6.18
CA ILE A 586 18.57 12.44 5.46
C ILE A 586 18.52 11.23 4.54
N ALA A 587 18.71 11.47 3.24
CA ALA A 587 18.89 10.41 2.27
C ALA A 587 20.30 9.80 2.42
N LEU A 588 20.35 8.49 2.59
CA LEU A 588 21.57 7.69 2.47
C LEU A 588 21.71 7.29 1.00
N ASN A 589 22.68 7.88 0.33
CA ASN A 589 22.90 7.67 -1.10
C ASN A 589 23.47 6.27 -1.37
N ALA A 590 23.38 5.80 -2.60
CA ALA A 590 24.20 4.67 -3.04
C ALA A 590 25.69 4.98 -2.78
N PHE A 591 26.47 3.95 -2.49
CA PHE A 591 27.88 4.12 -2.17
C PHE A 591 28.67 4.66 -3.38
N ASP A 592 29.37 5.78 -3.17
CA ASP A 592 30.36 6.33 -4.10
C ASP A 592 31.75 6.12 -3.49
N SER A 593 32.60 5.35 -4.18
CA SER A 593 33.98 5.06 -3.74
C SER A 593 34.87 6.30 -3.69
N GLU A 594 34.56 7.34 -4.47
CA GLU A 594 35.32 8.60 -4.45
C GLU A 594 34.84 9.53 -3.33
N ASN A 595 33.54 9.47 -2.99
CA ASN A 595 32.91 10.40 -2.05
C ASN A 595 31.95 9.69 -1.07
N ALA A 596 32.48 8.75 -0.29
CA ALA A 596 31.70 8.03 0.70
C ALA A 596 30.96 8.99 1.65
N GLN A 597 29.63 8.89 1.68
CA GLN A 597 28.80 9.78 2.48
C GLN A 597 29.01 9.52 3.97
N THR A 598 29.48 10.54 4.70
CA THR A 598 29.61 10.48 6.16
C THR A 598 28.76 11.56 6.81
N ILE A 599 27.98 11.16 7.82
CA ILE A 599 27.00 11.98 8.53
C ILE A 599 27.35 11.97 10.01
N GLU A 600 27.71 13.12 10.55
CA GLU A 600 27.78 13.29 12.01
C GLU A 600 26.34 13.44 12.55
N LEU A 601 25.92 12.54 13.45
CA LEU A 601 24.53 12.47 13.90
C LEU A 601 24.11 13.74 14.65
N GLU A 602 25.00 14.26 15.48
CA GLU A 602 24.88 15.60 16.07
C GLU A 602 26.26 16.27 16.06
N LYS A 603 26.32 17.54 15.67
CA LYS A 603 27.59 18.25 15.49
C LYS A 603 28.43 18.29 16.77
N GLY A 604 29.69 17.86 16.68
CA GLY A 604 30.63 17.81 17.80
C GLY A 604 30.35 16.66 18.79
N SER A 605 29.50 15.69 18.44
CA SER A 605 29.22 14.55 19.31
C SER A 605 30.31 13.49 19.26
N GLY A 606 31.09 13.46 18.18
CA GLY A 606 32.02 12.37 17.88
C GLY A 606 31.30 11.09 17.44
N PHE A 607 30.01 11.14 17.11
CA PHE A 607 29.23 10.00 16.64
C PHE A 607 28.85 10.21 15.17
N SER A 608 29.50 9.48 14.27
CA SER A 608 29.22 9.53 12.84
C SER A 608 28.86 8.18 12.25
N LEU A 609 28.07 8.26 11.18
CA LEU A 609 27.65 7.16 10.32
C LEU A 609 28.21 7.40 8.92
N THR A 610 28.85 6.39 8.34
CA THR A 610 29.38 6.38 6.98
C THR A 610 28.66 5.30 6.19
N VAL A 611 28.18 5.66 5.00
CA VAL A 611 27.57 4.71 4.06
C VAL A 611 28.68 3.83 3.48
N LEU A 612 28.45 2.52 3.51
CA LEU A 612 29.31 1.50 2.92
C LEU A 612 28.58 0.81 1.75
N PRO A 613 29.29 0.22 0.77
CA PRO A 613 28.65 -0.58 -0.27
C PRO A 613 28.01 -1.85 0.32
N ALA A 614 26.88 -2.25 -0.26
CA ALA A 614 26.28 -3.57 -0.11
C ALA A 614 25.76 -4.03 -1.48
N TYR A 615 25.86 -5.33 -1.75
CA TYR A 615 25.43 -5.98 -2.98
C TYR A 615 24.19 -6.81 -2.71
N HIS A 616 23.06 -6.12 -2.63
CA HIS A 616 21.77 -6.74 -2.36
C HIS A 616 20.67 -6.04 -3.14
N ASP A 617 19.86 -6.87 -3.79
CA ASP A 617 18.65 -6.40 -4.43
C ASP A 617 17.58 -6.07 -3.37
N ASP A 618 16.87 -4.98 -3.58
CA ASP A 618 15.78 -4.52 -2.72
C ASP A 618 14.47 -4.45 -3.53
N LEU A 619 13.32 -4.31 -2.87
CA LEU A 619 11.97 -4.29 -3.49
C LEU A 619 11.80 -3.27 -4.61
N PHE A 620 12.62 -2.22 -4.63
CA PHE A 620 12.49 -1.09 -5.56
C PHE A 620 13.69 -0.94 -6.49
N THR A 621 14.84 -1.52 -6.18
CA THR A 621 16.12 -1.22 -6.84
C THR A 621 17.14 -2.32 -6.59
N THR A 622 18.12 -2.48 -7.48
CA THR A 622 19.19 -3.50 -7.36
C THR A 622 20.50 -2.98 -6.75
N ASP A 623 20.60 -1.67 -6.45
CA ASP A 623 21.89 -1.01 -6.19
C ASP A 623 21.88 0.02 -5.03
N TYR A 624 20.77 0.14 -4.29
CA TYR A 624 20.65 1.10 -3.18
C TYR A 624 20.67 0.46 -1.79
N ALA A 625 20.87 -0.85 -1.67
CA ALA A 625 21.22 -1.44 -0.39
C ALA A 625 22.59 -0.91 0.05
N ILE A 626 22.73 -0.62 1.33
CA ILE A 626 23.96 -0.05 1.89
C ILE A 626 24.40 -0.78 3.15
N GLY A 627 25.71 -0.90 3.32
CA GLY A 627 26.31 -1.18 4.62
C GLY A 627 26.43 0.10 5.46
N ILE A 628 26.70 -0.07 6.75
CA ILE A 628 26.79 1.05 7.71
C ILE A 628 28.10 0.96 8.51
N GLY A 629 28.96 1.94 8.32
CA GLY A 629 30.16 2.16 9.14
C GLY A 629 29.87 3.16 10.24
N ILE A 630 30.19 2.83 11.50
CA ILE A 630 30.00 3.73 12.64
C ILE A 630 31.37 4.10 13.23
N CYS A 631 31.60 5.40 13.43
CA CYS A 631 32.74 5.90 14.17
C CYS A 631 32.28 6.61 15.45
N LEU A 632 32.92 6.26 16.58
CA LEU A 632 32.71 6.87 17.88
C LEU A 632 34.04 7.41 18.43
N ASP A 633 34.16 8.73 18.46
CA ASP A 633 35.32 9.44 18.97
C ASP A 633 35.13 9.84 20.45
N TYR A 634 36.03 9.32 21.29
CA TYR A 634 36.12 9.62 22.72
C TYR A 634 37.20 10.67 23.02
N GLY A 635 37.92 11.15 21.99
CA GLY A 635 39.02 12.11 22.07
C GLY A 635 40.38 11.46 22.28
N ASP A 636 40.46 10.45 23.14
CA ASP A 636 41.64 9.61 23.35
C ASP A 636 41.70 8.40 22.39
N ILE A 637 40.53 7.91 21.98
CA ILE A 637 40.39 6.76 21.10
C ILE A 637 39.17 6.90 20.20
N THR A 638 39.27 6.36 18.99
CA THR A 638 38.14 6.21 18.07
C THR A 638 37.82 4.74 17.92
N ARG A 639 36.54 4.41 18.09
CA ARG A 639 36.02 3.05 17.89
C ARG A 639 35.26 2.94 16.59
N ARG A 640 35.42 1.81 15.90
CA ARG A 640 34.83 1.57 14.57
C ARG A 640 34.03 0.28 14.55
N LEU A 641 32.77 0.40 14.17
CA LEU A 641 31.85 -0.72 13.97
C LEU A 641 31.47 -0.77 12.50
N VAL A 642 31.28 -1.98 11.97
CA VAL A 642 30.81 -2.20 10.60
C VAL A 642 29.61 -3.13 10.64
N PHE A 643 28.50 -2.68 10.07
CA PHE A 643 27.35 -3.52 9.72
C PHE A 643 27.40 -3.71 8.21
N THR A 644 27.46 -4.95 7.74
CA THR A 644 27.43 -5.18 6.29
C THR A 644 26.03 -4.94 5.71
N ALA A 645 25.00 -5.08 6.57
CA ALA A 645 23.62 -5.33 6.16
C ALA A 645 23.52 -6.55 5.24
N ASP A 646 22.33 -6.80 4.69
CA ASP A 646 22.16 -7.78 3.63
C ASP A 646 23.08 -7.44 2.44
N THR A 647 23.96 -8.38 2.09
CA THR A 647 24.92 -8.23 0.99
C THR A 647 25.48 -9.57 0.55
N GLY A 648 25.74 -9.71 -0.76
CA GLY A 648 26.71 -10.66 -1.30
C GLY A 648 28.16 -10.19 -1.10
N LEU A 649 29.13 -11.09 -1.28
CA LEU A 649 30.56 -10.70 -1.26
C LEU A 649 30.92 -9.88 -2.51
N TYR A 650 30.33 -10.25 -3.64
CA TYR A 650 30.60 -9.69 -4.97
C TYR A 650 29.29 -9.24 -5.63
N PRO A 651 29.34 -8.24 -6.54
CA PRO A 651 28.16 -7.77 -7.23
C PRO A 651 27.66 -8.80 -8.26
N THR A 652 26.36 -8.84 -8.48
CA THR A 652 25.72 -9.67 -9.51
C THR A 652 26.20 -9.28 -10.92
N GLU A 653 26.47 -10.27 -11.78
CA GLU A 653 26.78 -10.04 -13.19
C GLU A 653 25.49 -9.86 -14.01
N PHE A 654 25.48 -8.85 -14.87
CA PHE A 654 24.37 -8.57 -15.77
C PHE A 654 24.80 -8.68 -17.24
N ASP A 655 23.91 -9.19 -18.09
CA ASP A 655 24.11 -9.20 -19.53
C ASP A 655 23.98 -7.78 -20.13
N SER A 656 24.23 -7.65 -21.43
CA SER A 656 24.12 -6.34 -22.11
C SER A 656 22.70 -5.77 -22.14
N LYS A 657 21.69 -6.54 -21.71
CA LYS A 657 20.27 -6.14 -21.62
C LYS A 657 19.85 -5.86 -20.17
N GLY A 658 20.77 -5.98 -19.21
CA GLY A 658 20.48 -5.76 -17.79
C GLY A 658 19.85 -6.96 -17.07
N HIS A 659 19.84 -8.16 -17.66
CA HIS A 659 19.39 -9.36 -16.96
C HIS A 659 20.53 -10.01 -16.19
N SER A 660 20.26 -10.46 -14.96
CA SER A 660 21.24 -11.23 -14.18
C SER A 660 21.64 -12.48 -14.96
N ILE A 661 22.93 -12.69 -15.17
CA ILE A 661 23.41 -13.91 -15.83
C ILE A 661 23.25 -15.08 -14.85
N LYS A 662 22.60 -16.17 -15.26
CA LYS A 662 22.39 -17.34 -14.40
C LYS A 662 23.40 -18.45 -14.67
N HIS A 663 23.75 -19.19 -13.63
CA HIS A 663 24.49 -20.44 -13.67
C HIS A 663 23.56 -21.58 -13.22
N SER A 664 23.27 -22.52 -14.11
CA SER A 664 22.51 -23.73 -13.76
C SER A 664 23.46 -24.78 -13.17
N ASN A 665 23.17 -25.29 -11.98
CA ASN A 665 23.89 -26.38 -11.32
C ASN A 665 22.91 -27.48 -10.85
N GLU A 666 23.42 -28.53 -10.22
CA GLU A 666 22.60 -29.65 -9.72
C GLU A 666 21.59 -29.26 -8.60
N TYR A 667 21.72 -28.06 -8.03
CA TYR A 667 20.87 -27.48 -6.99
C TYR A 667 19.91 -26.38 -7.52
N GLY A 668 19.96 -26.03 -8.81
CA GLY A 668 19.08 -25.03 -9.45
C GLY A 668 19.83 -23.95 -10.23
N GLU A 669 19.14 -22.83 -10.51
CA GLU A 669 19.71 -21.67 -11.18
C GLU A 669 20.06 -20.57 -10.16
N GLU A 670 21.31 -20.11 -10.18
CA GLU A 670 21.78 -19.00 -9.34
C GLU A 670 22.36 -17.87 -10.18
N SER A 671 22.28 -16.63 -9.70
CA SER A 671 22.95 -15.50 -10.37
C SER A 671 24.46 -15.63 -10.27
N ARG A 672 25.17 -15.42 -11.39
CA ARG A 672 26.62 -15.23 -11.41
C ARG A 672 26.97 -13.93 -10.70
N VAL A 673 28.14 -13.91 -10.09
CA VAL A 673 28.72 -12.74 -9.43
C VAL A 673 30.08 -12.43 -10.04
N ASN A 674 30.43 -11.15 -10.10
CA ASN A 674 31.72 -10.70 -10.61
C ASN A 674 32.77 -10.87 -9.50
N ASP A 675 33.43 -12.03 -9.49
CA ASP A 675 34.42 -12.42 -8.49
C ASP A 675 35.82 -11.83 -8.72
N ALA A 676 35.90 -10.72 -9.47
CA ALA A 676 37.12 -9.93 -9.56
C ALA A 676 37.58 -9.49 -8.17
N GLU A 677 38.88 -9.66 -7.88
CA GLU A 677 39.42 -9.52 -6.53
C GLU A 677 39.19 -8.12 -5.92
N ASP A 678 39.15 -7.08 -6.74
CA ASP A 678 38.92 -5.68 -6.36
C ASP A 678 37.44 -5.32 -6.16
N GLU A 679 36.51 -6.18 -6.59
CA GLU A 679 35.07 -5.99 -6.45
C GLU A 679 34.50 -6.58 -5.16
N GLY A 680 35.34 -7.14 -4.28
CA GLY A 680 34.90 -7.60 -2.97
C GLY A 680 34.34 -6.45 -2.13
N VAL A 681 33.13 -6.63 -1.57
CA VAL A 681 32.40 -5.56 -0.87
C VAL A 681 33.24 -4.85 0.20
N ASN A 682 33.98 -5.62 0.99
CA ASN A 682 34.83 -5.13 2.07
C ASN A 682 36.07 -4.37 1.58
N ARG A 683 36.55 -4.63 0.36
CA ARG A 683 37.70 -3.93 -0.24
C ARG A 683 37.31 -2.57 -0.81
N ARG A 684 36.02 -2.36 -1.05
CA ARG A 684 35.46 -1.07 -1.46
C ARG A 684 35.10 -0.16 -0.29
N TYR A 685 35.19 -0.65 0.96
CA TYR A 685 34.96 0.19 2.13
C TYR A 685 35.99 1.33 2.21
N PRO A 686 35.68 2.50 2.79
CA PRO A 686 36.69 3.49 3.11
C PRO A 686 37.83 2.91 3.95
N LEU A 687 39.06 3.41 3.78
CA LEU A 687 40.28 2.85 4.39
C LEU A 687 40.26 2.77 5.92
N GLU A 688 39.40 3.55 6.58
CA GLU A 688 39.16 3.50 8.02
C GLU A 688 38.35 2.28 8.47
N PHE A 689 37.55 1.68 7.58
CA PHE A 689 36.74 0.48 7.82
C PHE A 689 37.36 -0.78 7.21
N GLN A 690 38.60 -0.70 6.74
CA GLN A 690 39.39 -1.83 6.27
C GLN A 690 40.46 -2.24 7.30
N SER A 691 40.88 -3.51 7.23
CA SER A 691 42.09 -4.10 7.84
C SER A 691 42.51 -3.58 9.23
N LYS A 692 42.26 -4.36 10.28
CA LYS A 692 42.73 -4.18 11.69
C LYS A 692 42.29 -2.89 12.40
N LYS A 693 41.54 -2.01 11.72
CA LYS A 693 41.00 -0.77 12.30
C LYS A 693 39.58 -0.90 12.85
N VAL A 694 38.90 -1.99 12.50
CA VAL A 694 37.52 -2.29 12.92
C VAL A 694 37.55 -2.99 14.28
N ASP A 695 36.86 -2.44 15.26
CA ASP A 695 36.77 -3.05 16.59
C ASP A 695 35.70 -4.14 16.61
N LEU A 696 34.58 -3.95 15.90
CA LEU A 696 33.50 -4.92 15.83
C LEU A 696 32.89 -4.97 14.42
N LEU A 697 32.77 -6.18 13.89
CA LEU A 697 32.08 -6.46 12.63
C LEU A 697 30.77 -7.19 12.91
N ILE A 698 29.69 -6.78 12.25
CA ILE A 698 28.38 -7.42 12.26
C ILE A 698 28.07 -7.82 10.81
N PRO A 699 28.56 -8.98 10.35
CA PRO A 699 28.30 -9.45 9.01
C PRO A 699 26.95 -10.16 8.94
N HIS A 700 26.26 -9.94 7.82
CA HIS A 700 25.13 -10.75 7.38
C HIS A 700 25.61 -12.14 7.00
N LEU A 701 24.99 -13.19 7.53
CA LEU A 701 25.19 -14.52 7.00
C LEU A 701 24.22 -14.79 5.84
N GLY A 702 22.94 -14.48 6.04
CA GLY A 702 21.87 -14.88 5.14
C GLY A 702 21.55 -16.37 5.26
N SER A 703 21.19 -16.95 4.11
CA SER A 703 21.11 -18.39 3.94
C SER A 703 22.49 -19.00 3.74
N VAL A 704 22.59 -20.33 3.91
CA VAL A 704 23.78 -21.13 3.52
C VAL A 704 23.37 -22.12 2.44
N LYS A 705 24.15 -22.25 1.36
CA LYS A 705 23.85 -23.18 0.27
C LYS A 705 24.53 -24.53 0.46
N GLU A 706 23.89 -25.61 0.02
CA GLU A 706 24.41 -26.97 0.17
C GLU A 706 25.80 -27.14 -0.45
N TYR A 707 26.05 -26.51 -1.59
CA TYR A 707 27.35 -26.57 -2.26
C TYR A 707 28.48 -25.88 -1.49
N GLU A 708 28.19 -25.02 -0.52
CA GLU A 708 29.24 -24.39 0.29
C GLU A 708 30.02 -25.42 1.12
N PHE A 709 29.38 -26.55 1.44
CA PHE A 709 29.98 -27.69 2.14
C PHE A 709 30.73 -28.66 1.20
N SER A 710 30.60 -28.49 -0.11
CA SER A 710 31.26 -29.34 -1.10
C SER A 710 32.58 -28.73 -1.58
N LEU A 711 33.62 -29.56 -1.75
CA LEU A 711 34.86 -29.10 -2.38
C LEU A 711 34.60 -28.71 -3.84
N PRO A 712 35.02 -27.52 -4.30
CA PRO A 712 34.90 -27.13 -5.69
C PRO A 712 35.63 -28.14 -6.59
N LYS A 713 34.92 -28.81 -7.50
CA LYS A 713 35.56 -29.67 -8.50
C LYS A 713 36.14 -28.77 -9.58
N MET A 714 37.46 -28.80 -9.76
CA MET A 714 38.10 -28.15 -10.90
C MET A 714 37.74 -28.91 -12.17
N GLU A 715 37.23 -28.21 -13.18
CA GLU A 715 37.13 -28.79 -14.52
C GLU A 715 38.54 -28.90 -15.11
N ARG A 716 38.89 -30.07 -15.66
CA ARG A 716 40.22 -30.28 -16.26
C ARG A 716 40.35 -29.38 -17.49
N GLU A 717 41.25 -28.40 -17.41
CA GLU A 717 41.61 -27.46 -18.49
C GLU A 717 42.06 -28.21 -19.76
N GLU A 718 41.28 -28.16 -20.84
CA GLU A 718 41.76 -28.44 -22.21
C GLU A 718 41.65 -27.24 -23.18
N SER A 719 41.18 -26.05 -22.76
CA SER A 719 41.06 -24.90 -23.66
C SER A 719 41.50 -23.55 -23.06
N LYS A 720 42.75 -23.21 -23.38
CA LYS A 720 43.40 -21.88 -23.53
C LYS A 720 42.56 -20.59 -23.33
N SER A 721 42.31 -20.16 -22.10
CA SER A 721 42.19 -18.73 -21.80
C SER A 721 42.71 -18.39 -20.41
N GLU A 722 43.68 -17.46 -20.33
CA GLU A 722 44.42 -17.03 -19.12
C GLU A 722 43.59 -16.19 -18.13
N LYS A 723 42.25 -16.16 -18.20
CA LYS A 723 41.45 -15.42 -17.22
C LYS A 723 41.20 -16.27 -15.98
N LEU A 724 41.53 -15.69 -14.82
CA LEU A 724 41.48 -16.32 -13.50
C LEU A 724 40.04 -16.39 -12.93
N SER A 725 39.01 -16.56 -13.76
CA SER A 725 37.60 -16.44 -13.34
C SER A 725 37.00 -17.73 -12.76
N SER A 726 35.93 -17.57 -11.97
CA SER A 726 35.00 -18.59 -11.46
C SER A 726 34.56 -19.65 -12.49
N ASP A 727 34.69 -19.38 -13.79
CA ASP A 727 34.37 -20.32 -14.89
C ASP A 727 35.16 -21.64 -14.86
N ARG A 728 36.23 -21.76 -14.03
CA ARG A 728 37.02 -23.01 -13.88
C ARG A 728 36.44 -24.03 -12.90
N TYR A 729 35.41 -23.65 -12.15
CA TYR A 729 34.77 -24.55 -11.19
C TYR A 729 33.42 -24.99 -11.75
N SER A 730 33.09 -26.27 -11.58
CA SER A 730 31.78 -26.80 -11.97
C SER A 730 30.63 -26.29 -11.08
N MET A 731 30.93 -25.42 -10.09
CA MET A 731 30.00 -24.92 -9.08
C MET A 731 30.39 -23.49 -8.67
N PRO A 732 29.42 -22.61 -8.38
CA PRO A 732 29.69 -21.27 -7.88
C PRO A 732 30.44 -21.31 -6.54
N LEU A 733 31.40 -20.40 -6.36
CA LEU A 733 32.10 -20.23 -5.08
C LEU A 733 31.34 -19.31 -4.12
N PHE A 734 30.64 -18.34 -4.67
CA PHE A 734 29.86 -17.31 -4.01
C PHE A 734 28.55 -17.09 -4.79
N TYR A 735 27.55 -16.53 -4.13
CA TYR A 735 26.25 -16.21 -4.73
C TYR A 735 25.84 -14.78 -4.41
N SER A 736 24.88 -14.26 -5.18
CA SER A 736 24.34 -12.92 -5.02
C SER A 736 23.59 -12.75 -3.69
N ASN A 737 23.51 -11.51 -3.20
CA ASN A 737 22.59 -11.05 -2.14
C ASN A 737 22.86 -11.57 -0.71
N HIS A 738 23.67 -12.61 -0.54
CA HIS A 738 24.08 -13.09 0.79
C HIS A 738 25.57 -13.46 0.83
N LEU A 739 26.20 -13.29 2.00
CA LEU A 739 27.59 -13.67 2.17
C LEU A 739 27.78 -15.19 2.24
N GLY A 740 26.84 -15.92 2.87
CA GLY A 740 27.01 -17.33 3.16
C GLY A 740 28.23 -17.61 4.02
N LEU A 741 28.57 -18.88 4.21
CA LEU A 741 29.74 -19.25 5.03
C LEU A 741 31.04 -18.73 4.41
N ARG A 742 31.19 -18.89 3.09
CA ARG A 742 32.43 -18.55 2.38
C ARG A 742 32.65 -17.05 2.31
N GLY A 743 31.64 -16.28 1.94
CA GLY A 743 31.73 -14.83 1.88
C GLY A 743 31.98 -14.23 3.25
N THR A 744 31.28 -14.69 4.29
CA THR A 744 31.50 -14.23 5.67
C THR A 744 32.94 -14.51 6.13
N ALA A 745 33.48 -15.71 5.85
CA ALA A 745 34.86 -16.04 6.21
C ALA A 745 35.88 -15.11 5.51
N VAL A 746 35.67 -14.79 4.23
CA VAL A 746 36.53 -13.86 3.47
C VAL A 746 36.47 -12.47 4.08
N VAL A 747 35.27 -11.93 4.33
CA VAL A 747 35.09 -10.59 4.93
C VAL A 747 35.78 -10.52 6.30
N ILE A 748 35.59 -11.52 7.17
CA ILE A 748 36.25 -11.55 8.49
C ILE A 748 37.77 -11.60 8.34
N LYS A 749 38.28 -12.45 7.45
CA LYS A 749 39.73 -12.61 7.21
C LYS A 749 40.38 -11.34 6.68
N GLU A 750 39.71 -10.60 5.80
CA GLU A 750 40.28 -9.40 5.19
C GLU A 750 40.12 -8.16 6.08
N ILE A 751 39.01 -8.02 6.80
CA ILE A 751 38.80 -6.91 7.73
C ILE A 751 39.64 -7.10 9.00
N GLN A 752 39.80 -8.34 9.47
CA GLN A 752 40.46 -8.70 10.74
C GLN A 752 39.97 -7.85 11.93
N PRO A 753 38.65 -7.88 12.24
CA PRO A 753 38.10 -7.14 13.35
C PRO A 753 38.58 -7.73 14.69
N LYS A 754 38.37 -7.03 15.82
CA LYS A 754 38.66 -7.62 17.14
C LYS A 754 37.59 -8.62 17.58
N ALA A 755 36.33 -8.31 17.28
CA ALA A 755 35.19 -9.17 17.54
C ALA A 755 34.24 -9.20 16.35
N VAL A 756 33.47 -10.29 16.24
CA VAL A 756 32.44 -10.50 15.23
C VAL A 756 31.15 -10.93 15.93
N ILE A 757 30.06 -10.25 15.63
CA ILE A 757 28.70 -10.71 15.96
C ILE A 757 28.08 -11.17 14.65
N LEU A 758 28.15 -12.46 14.36
CA LEU A 758 27.55 -13.04 13.17
C LEU A 758 26.04 -12.89 13.25
N SER A 759 25.42 -12.15 12.35
CA SER A 759 24.00 -11.80 12.46
C SER A 759 23.24 -12.12 11.18
N GLU A 760 21.94 -11.85 11.20
CA GLU A 760 21.06 -12.05 10.05
C GLU A 760 21.12 -13.50 9.54
N PHE A 761 20.87 -14.44 10.45
CA PHE A 761 20.70 -15.86 10.11
C PHE A 761 19.35 -16.07 9.44
N GLY A 762 19.35 -16.80 8.32
CA GLY A 762 18.12 -17.36 7.77
C GLY A 762 17.43 -18.26 8.80
N ALA A 763 16.10 -18.19 8.88
CA ALA A 763 15.33 -19.00 9.84
C ALA A 763 15.52 -20.51 9.63
N GLU A 764 15.88 -20.94 8.40
CA GLU A 764 16.26 -22.32 8.10
C GLU A 764 17.52 -22.80 8.85
N LEU A 765 18.28 -21.89 9.46
CA LEU A 765 19.48 -22.19 10.26
C LEU A 765 19.18 -22.27 11.77
N LYS A 766 17.90 -22.35 12.16
CA LYS A 766 17.50 -22.55 13.56
C LYS A 766 18.15 -23.81 14.13
N GLY A 767 18.67 -23.71 15.35
CA GLY A 767 19.46 -24.75 16.01
C GLY A 767 20.89 -24.94 15.50
N LEU A 768 21.32 -24.25 14.42
CA LEU A 768 22.65 -24.44 13.82
C LEU A 768 23.62 -23.26 14.06
N ARG A 769 23.16 -22.17 14.71
CA ARG A 769 23.94 -20.93 14.87
C ARG A 769 25.29 -21.14 15.56
N MET A 770 25.33 -21.96 16.62
CA MET A 770 26.56 -22.28 17.35
C MET A 770 27.53 -23.10 16.48
N GLU A 771 27.01 -24.12 15.80
CA GLU A 771 27.81 -24.99 14.92
C GLU A 771 28.43 -24.20 13.76
N ILE A 772 27.69 -23.24 13.20
CA ILE A 772 28.17 -22.33 12.16
C ILE A 772 29.32 -21.45 12.68
N VAL A 773 29.19 -20.90 13.88
CA VAL A 773 30.24 -20.09 14.51
C VAL A 773 31.48 -20.92 14.81
N ASP A 774 31.32 -22.14 15.30
CA ASP A 774 32.43 -23.07 15.54
C ASP A 774 33.14 -23.43 14.24
N LEU A 775 32.38 -23.72 13.17
CA LEU A 775 32.91 -24.02 11.84
C LEU A 775 33.72 -22.85 11.27
N LEU A 776 33.18 -21.62 11.34
CA LEU A 776 33.88 -20.42 10.89
C LEU A 776 35.14 -20.16 11.72
N SER A 777 35.06 -20.32 13.04
CA SER A 777 36.20 -20.15 13.95
C SER A 777 37.32 -21.15 13.63
N GLU A 778 36.97 -22.41 13.40
CA GLU A 778 37.94 -23.44 13.01
C GLU A 778 38.56 -23.11 11.64
N ALA A 779 37.76 -22.75 10.64
CA ALA A 779 38.26 -22.39 9.32
C ALA A 779 39.21 -21.18 9.36
N LEU A 780 38.87 -20.15 10.12
CA LEU A 780 39.66 -18.94 10.26
C LEU A 780 40.95 -19.17 11.06
N SER A 781 40.94 -20.06 12.06
CA SER A 781 42.16 -20.42 12.82
C SER A 781 43.26 -21.05 11.95
N ARG A 782 42.89 -21.60 10.79
CA ARG A 782 43.84 -22.15 9.81
C ARG A 782 44.36 -21.10 8.84
N ALA A 783 43.68 -19.96 8.73
CA ALA A 783 43.95 -18.92 7.73
C ALA A 783 44.48 -17.61 8.31
N ILE A 784 44.34 -17.41 9.62
CA ILE A 784 44.73 -16.20 10.37
C ILE A 784 45.61 -16.63 11.54
N ASP A 785 46.61 -15.82 11.88
CA ASP A 785 47.44 -16.04 13.05
C ASP A 785 46.60 -16.02 14.34
N ASN A 786 46.90 -16.91 15.30
CA ASN A 786 46.10 -17.08 16.53
C ASN A 786 45.96 -15.79 17.37
N ASP A 787 46.93 -14.89 17.32
CA ASP A 787 46.90 -13.59 18.02
C ASP A 787 46.01 -12.55 17.33
N GLN A 788 45.58 -12.83 16.10
CA GLN A 788 44.71 -11.98 15.28
C GLN A 788 43.33 -12.59 15.04
N LEU A 789 43.06 -13.78 15.58
CA LEU A 789 41.78 -14.45 15.43
C LEU A 789 40.70 -13.66 16.20
N PRO A 790 39.64 -13.16 15.53
CA PRO A 790 38.57 -12.44 16.22
C PRO A 790 37.80 -13.35 17.16
N PHE A 791 37.22 -12.75 18.20
CA PHE A 791 36.18 -13.41 18.97
C PHE A 791 34.86 -13.40 18.19
N ILE A 792 34.38 -14.57 17.76
CA ILE A 792 33.18 -14.71 16.93
C ILE A 792 32.04 -15.26 17.79
N ILE A 793 30.89 -14.60 17.76
CA ILE A 793 29.68 -15.03 18.46
C ILE A 793 28.46 -14.93 17.54
N PRO A 794 27.43 -15.78 17.72
CA PRO A 794 26.17 -15.61 17.02
C PRO A 794 25.39 -14.45 17.64
N GLY A 795 24.75 -13.64 16.79
CA GLY A 795 23.85 -12.56 17.18
C GLY A 795 22.55 -13.11 17.75
N ASP A 796 22.12 -12.52 18.87
CA ASP A 796 20.89 -12.92 19.57
C ASP A 796 20.36 -11.77 20.44
N PRO A 797 19.04 -11.66 20.65
CA PRO A 797 18.47 -10.66 21.54
C PRO A 797 19.00 -10.76 22.97
N GLY A 798 19.55 -9.65 23.46
CA GLY A 798 20.09 -9.53 24.81
C GLY A 798 21.62 -9.52 24.87
N LEU A 799 22.32 -9.76 23.76
CA LEU A 799 23.74 -9.46 23.67
C LEU A 799 23.95 -7.93 23.73
N VAL A 800 24.86 -7.52 24.62
CA VAL A 800 25.24 -6.12 24.79
C VAL A 800 26.75 -5.99 24.75
N TYR A 801 27.23 -5.05 23.94
CA TYR A 801 28.66 -4.77 23.73
C TYR A 801 29.00 -3.36 24.19
N ASP A 802 29.95 -3.22 25.12
CA ASP A 802 30.55 -1.94 25.49
C ASP A 802 31.54 -1.52 24.39
N ILE A 803 31.16 -0.48 23.66
CA ILE A 803 31.89 -0.05 22.47
C ILE A 803 33.24 0.56 22.86
N ARG A 804 33.32 1.27 23.98
CA ARG A 804 34.55 1.94 24.40
C ARG A 804 35.60 0.92 24.81
N LYS A 805 35.19 -0.08 25.59
CA LYS A 805 36.08 -1.10 26.17
C LYS A 805 36.30 -2.31 25.26
N CYS A 806 35.48 -2.49 24.24
CA CYS A 806 35.46 -3.69 23.40
C CYS A 806 35.16 -4.98 24.18
N SER A 807 34.22 -4.90 25.12
CA SER A 807 33.86 -5.98 26.06
C SER A 807 32.37 -6.32 25.98
N PHE A 808 31.99 -7.55 26.35
CA PHE A 808 30.61 -8.02 26.29
C PHE A 808 30.00 -8.19 27.68
N LEU A 809 28.68 -7.99 27.77
CA LEU A 809 27.91 -8.20 28.99
C LEU A 809 27.77 -9.69 29.30
N CYS A 810 28.21 -10.10 30.48
CA CYS A 810 27.99 -11.42 31.02
C CYS A 810 26.55 -11.54 31.55
N HIS A 811 25.84 -12.59 31.13
CA HIS A 811 24.43 -12.81 31.48
C HIS A 811 24.25 -13.31 32.92
N GLU A 812 25.32 -13.78 33.55
CA GLU A 812 25.30 -14.30 34.92
C GLU A 812 25.28 -13.18 35.97
N ASP A 813 26.13 -12.16 35.80
CA ASP A 813 26.38 -11.11 36.78
C ASP A 813 26.12 -9.69 36.25
N GLY A 814 25.77 -9.54 34.97
CA GLY A 814 25.47 -8.26 34.36
C GLY A 814 26.67 -7.33 34.23
N GLN A 815 27.91 -7.83 34.33
CA GLN A 815 29.13 -7.04 34.17
C GLN A 815 29.74 -7.23 32.79
N PHE A 816 30.57 -6.27 32.37
CA PHE A 816 31.30 -6.34 31.10
C PHE A 816 32.66 -7.01 31.28
N TYR A 817 32.99 -7.96 30.41
CA TYR A 817 34.25 -8.69 30.41
C TYR A 817 34.90 -8.72 29.04
N ASP A 818 36.23 -8.87 29.03
CA ASP A 818 36.95 -9.07 27.79
C ASP A 818 36.48 -10.38 27.12
N PRO A 819 36.33 -10.40 25.79
CA PRO A 819 36.03 -11.61 25.03
C PRO A 819 36.77 -12.88 25.47
N VAL A 820 38.05 -12.76 25.83
CA VAL A 820 38.88 -13.93 26.21
C VAL A 820 38.46 -14.55 27.55
N GLU A 821 37.71 -13.83 28.38
CA GLU A 821 37.22 -14.26 29.69
C GLU A 821 35.84 -14.95 29.61
N LEU A 822 35.18 -14.85 28.45
CA LEU A 822 33.82 -15.31 28.23
C LEU A 822 33.78 -16.62 27.45
N GLU A 823 32.76 -17.43 27.71
CA GLU A 823 32.38 -18.57 26.89
C GLU A 823 30.92 -18.45 26.45
N LEU A 824 30.64 -18.99 25.26
CA LEU A 824 29.29 -19.11 24.73
C LEU A 824 28.62 -20.34 25.30
N ARG A 825 27.35 -20.22 25.66
CA ARG A 825 26.47 -21.34 25.97
C ARG A 825 25.10 -21.13 25.37
N GLU A 826 24.47 -22.22 24.99
CA GLU A 826 23.05 -22.22 24.66
C GLU A 826 22.22 -22.41 25.94
N GLY A 827 21.28 -21.50 26.16
CA GLY A 827 20.40 -21.46 27.32
C GLY A 827 19.03 -22.08 27.06
N ASP A 828 18.07 -21.76 27.94
CA ASP A 828 16.66 -22.07 27.73
C ASP A 828 16.17 -21.39 26.41
N GLU A 829 15.31 -22.06 25.64
CA GLU A 829 14.73 -21.55 24.37
C GLU A 829 15.77 -21.19 23.28
N GLU A 830 16.87 -21.95 23.18
CA GLU A 830 17.93 -21.77 22.16
C GLU A 830 18.61 -20.38 22.19
N ARG A 831 18.49 -19.68 23.33
CA ARG A 831 19.07 -18.36 23.54
C ARG A 831 20.58 -18.46 23.71
N ILE A 832 21.31 -17.56 23.06
CA ILE A 832 22.77 -17.47 23.17
C ILE A 832 23.13 -16.67 24.43
N LEU A 833 23.88 -17.32 25.32
CA LEU A 833 24.35 -16.76 26.58
C LEU A 833 25.87 -16.56 26.54
N LEU A 834 26.30 -15.37 26.96
CA LEU A 834 27.70 -15.11 27.30
C LEU A 834 27.86 -15.19 28.81
N ILE A 835 28.75 -16.07 29.28
CA ILE A 835 29.04 -16.26 30.70
C ILE A 835 30.55 -16.33 30.94
N MET A 836 30.96 -16.21 32.19
CA MET A 836 32.38 -16.35 32.56
C MET A 836 32.87 -17.78 32.31
N LYS A 837 34.08 -17.90 31.76
CA LYS A 837 34.75 -19.20 31.56
C LYS A 837 34.81 -20.01 32.85
N GLY A 838 34.36 -21.25 32.79
CA GLY A 838 34.32 -22.16 33.93
C GLY A 838 33.16 -21.93 34.92
N SER A 839 32.26 -20.99 34.64
CA SER A 839 31.03 -20.82 35.43
C SER A 839 30.12 -22.04 35.33
N ARG A 840 29.39 -22.36 36.41
CA ARG A 840 28.36 -23.42 36.39
C ARG A 840 26.96 -22.87 36.08
N CYS A 841 26.79 -21.56 36.02
CA CYS A 841 25.52 -20.95 35.67
C CYS A 841 25.24 -21.14 34.17
N ALA A 842 24.01 -21.49 33.82
CA ALA A 842 23.57 -21.66 32.43
C ALA A 842 22.23 -20.95 32.19
N SER A 843 21.97 -19.85 32.91
CA SER A 843 20.66 -19.19 32.85
C SER A 843 20.77 -17.67 32.85
N ALA A 844 20.10 -17.03 31.89
CA ALA A 844 19.88 -15.58 31.86
C ALA A 844 18.77 -15.11 32.80
N LYS A 845 18.10 -16.01 33.55
CA LYS A 845 16.95 -15.66 34.40
C LYS A 845 17.24 -14.49 35.34
N ARG A 846 18.49 -14.35 35.81
CA ARG A 846 18.86 -13.23 36.67
C ARG A 846 18.89 -11.89 35.93
N LEU A 847 19.47 -11.86 34.74
CA LEU A 847 19.40 -10.68 33.89
C LEU A 847 17.96 -10.38 33.46
N ASP A 848 17.20 -11.39 33.03
CA ASP A 848 15.82 -11.22 32.59
C ASP A 848 14.90 -10.72 33.68
N ASN A 849 15.04 -11.23 34.91
CA ASN A 849 14.31 -10.73 36.06
C ASN A 849 14.72 -9.29 36.41
N THR A 850 16.00 -8.93 36.25
CA THR A 850 16.46 -7.55 36.45
C THR A 850 15.85 -6.61 35.41
N LEU A 851 15.92 -6.96 34.13
CA LEU A 851 15.35 -6.19 33.03
C LEU A 851 13.83 -6.11 33.14
N SER A 852 13.16 -7.22 33.47
CA SER A 852 11.72 -7.26 33.70
C SER A 852 11.32 -6.40 34.89
N TRP A 853 12.10 -6.39 35.98
CA TRP A 853 11.88 -5.49 37.11
C TRP A 853 12.05 -4.03 36.68
N LEU A 854 13.11 -3.69 35.95
CA LEU A 854 13.31 -2.34 35.42
C LEU A 854 12.11 -1.94 34.55
N VAL A 855 11.70 -2.77 33.61
CA VAL A 855 10.60 -2.52 32.65
C VAL A 855 9.25 -2.46 33.33
N ASN A 856 8.94 -3.45 34.18
CA ASN A 856 7.61 -3.65 34.71
C ASN A 856 7.40 -3.06 36.10
N GLY A 857 8.45 -2.62 36.80
CA GLY A 857 8.38 -2.16 38.19
C GLY A 857 7.94 -3.25 39.18
N ASP A 858 7.75 -4.49 38.71
CA ASP A 858 7.31 -5.63 39.51
C ASP A 858 8.47 -6.07 40.40
N LYS A 859 8.46 -5.67 41.68
CA LYS A 859 9.47 -6.13 42.63
C LYS A 859 9.48 -7.66 42.60
N PRO A 860 10.61 -8.28 42.24
CA PRO A 860 10.68 -9.73 42.13
C PRO A 860 10.39 -10.35 43.49
N SER A 861 9.83 -11.57 43.49
CA SER A 861 9.51 -12.31 44.72
C SER A 861 10.74 -12.35 45.63
N VAL A 862 10.53 -12.27 46.95
CA VAL A 862 11.41 -11.93 48.11
C VAL A 862 12.82 -12.59 48.20
N SER A 863 13.31 -13.28 47.18
CA SER A 863 14.63 -13.94 47.13
C SER A 863 15.55 -13.43 46.01
N PHE A 864 15.22 -12.34 45.32
CA PHE A 864 15.96 -11.85 44.17
C PHE A 864 16.70 -10.53 44.43
N GLU A 865 18.02 -10.54 44.25
CA GLU A 865 18.85 -9.33 44.24
C GLU A 865 19.13 -8.91 42.77
N PRO A 866 18.60 -7.75 42.33
CA PRO A 866 18.83 -7.22 40.98
C PRO A 866 20.31 -7.10 40.64
N LEU A 867 20.64 -7.28 39.36
CA LEU A 867 21.98 -7.01 38.86
C LEU A 867 22.20 -5.50 38.77
N ASP A 868 23.39 -5.04 39.15
CA ASP A 868 23.84 -3.68 38.83
C ASP A 868 24.30 -3.65 37.36
N ILE A 869 23.44 -3.16 36.48
CA ILE A 869 23.72 -3.10 35.03
C ILE A 869 24.50 -1.81 34.73
N PRO A 870 25.78 -1.88 34.31
CA PRO A 870 26.68 -0.73 34.32
C PRO A 870 26.25 0.45 33.44
N TYR A 871 25.40 0.23 32.45
CA TYR A 871 24.93 1.25 31.51
C TYR A 871 23.54 1.81 31.84
N PHE A 872 22.87 1.32 32.89
CA PHE A 872 21.61 1.87 33.39
C PHE A 872 21.79 2.60 34.73
N ASP A 873 21.04 3.68 34.92
CA ASP A 873 20.88 4.33 36.22
C ASP A 873 19.92 3.49 37.07
N CYS A 874 20.46 2.51 37.81
CA CYS A 874 19.69 1.58 38.64
C CYS A 874 19.25 2.16 40.00
N GLU A 875 19.62 3.40 40.34
CA GLU A 875 19.24 4.09 41.60
C GLU A 875 17.78 4.60 41.63
N LEU A 876 16.92 4.14 40.71
CA LEU A 876 15.52 4.60 40.56
C LEU A 876 14.53 3.91 41.50
#